data_AF-A0A2S5TAE9-F1
#
_entry.id   AF-A0A2S5TAE9-F1
#
_cell.length_a   1.000
_cell.length_b   1.000
_cell.length_c   1.000
_cell.angle_alpha   90.00
_cell.angle_beta   90.00
_cell.angle_gamma   90.00
#
_symmetry.space_group_name_H-M   'P 1'
#
loop_
_entity.id
_entity.type
_entity.pdbx_description
1 polymer ?
#
loop_
_entity_poly.entity_id
_entity_poly.type
_entity_poly.pdbx_seq_one_letter_code
_entity_poly.pdbx_strand_id
1 'polypeptide(L)'
;MFAALLLSAVAGARAQEPEVRTPPAAEAAAPVDAATWGVYATLADSTVKTVEEDRYAISVRWKERGKSIIEEWKHPQTGVVASSATIVPGDTPGSLVYTNAMGSWYGGVEPDGSVKLARKGLMKFPMQVAMVSPGKAEYRGQTLGISTTTTVRLLSAAEAEAERKANIVWPAFPAMPDIASIPQFAAARALYQELTAEGWAPAASLAGIQGAVQLADGRGIDEIPGKLFCEDHAGPVEVSYIHWKEATQWLAAFRGKGADCAAQKSGSMRGIYKIATPKGYAIMIGNIAVARRNLRVRAAGEAVRIEPDGSVFLGDVRADLGNQFIARAVWRPNYALVINTFDKSLYQQGPIPGQWSWPGIGHIQAQMTGGFPVADQEASFVAQDGSYRVTGKLLHGDKPAGTLMRPRATESYLYLGGTLRIETRAETALGPAGKYLWAGILQPGALPPLAQPEPGTLAQHAGRFAACPYQAPVPQGWLAFSPGCESQPTRLQAWSVDGRYRMTFSEGEKTLLEQFNPMLPGTVAQSWRASAFTRDRVPAVEGPGELLRGGHVVFSGGFSGLSPDGEGSCRDTGAEFAEPCSWAAGERVDAIWLARQEQAKLDGRRHADAMAKLQAEAEAKARAEAAAAAERQRQEQLRAQQAAAQKSDSGFQWGKLAAMGVGALAAGIADVDAATQLDVMTRMVADSAPGAQGMSNLQGMSASRAPGASGGAGTASAKPALQQYQMSGSCPSGTAINISIPYRTQGCLAAKKEFTRIYACNEVDDFARAHQQCSSACGHPNCDE
;
A
#
# COMPACT_ATOMS: atom_id res chain seq x y z
N MET A 1 -63.91 -46.03 -52.04
CA MET A 1 -63.78 -47.26 -51.23
C MET A 1 -62.44 -47.18 -50.51
N PHE A 2 -62.30 -47.01 -49.21
CA PHE A 2 -63.22 -46.93 -48.07
C PHE A 2 -62.73 -45.73 -47.24
N ALA A 3 -63.52 -44.67 -47.15
CA ALA A 3 -63.19 -43.49 -46.36
C ALA A 3 -64.49 -42.81 -45.89
N ALA A 4 -64.94 -43.15 -44.69
CA ALA A 4 -65.86 -42.37 -43.85
C ALA A 4 -66.06 -43.07 -42.48
N LEU A 5 -66.28 -42.24 -41.45
CA LEU A 5 -66.69 -42.53 -40.06
C LEU A 5 -65.63 -42.97 -39.03
N LEU A 6 -65.31 -42.07 -38.09
CA LEU A 6 -65.91 -42.08 -36.74
C LEU A 6 -65.46 -40.87 -35.89
N LEU A 7 -66.46 -40.12 -35.40
CA LEU A 7 -66.38 -39.17 -34.30
C LEU A 7 -66.46 -39.92 -32.95
N SER A 8 -65.62 -39.53 -31.98
CA SER A 8 -65.95 -39.23 -30.56
C SER A 8 -64.87 -39.66 -29.56
N ALA A 9 -64.70 -38.83 -28.52
CA ALA A 9 -64.03 -39.03 -27.22
C ALA A 9 -62.53 -38.67 -27.08
N VAL A 10 -62.26 -37.41 -26.74
CA VAL A 10 -61.23 -37.08 -25.73
C VAL A 10 -61.83 -36.07 -24.75
N ALA A 11 -62.18 -36.56 -23.56
CA ALA A 11 -62.60 -35.77 -22.42
C ALA A 11 -61.40 -35.01 -21.83
N GLY A 12 -61.67 -33.82 -21.28
CA GLY A 12 -60.67 -32.86 -20.84
C GLY A 12 -59.76 -33.35 -19.71
N ALA A 13 -58.46 -33.28 -19.96
CA ALA A 13 -57.45 -33.24 -18.91
C ALA A 13 -57.29 -31.78 -18.47
N ARG A 14 -57.88 -31.42 -17.32
CA ARG A 14 -57.47 -30.22 -16.57
C ARG A 14 -56.02 -30.44 -16.15
N ALA A 15 -55.13 -29.53 -16.57
CA ALA A 15 -53.79 -29.44 -16.01
C ALA A 15 -53.91 -29.22 -14.49
N GLN A 16 -53.49 -30.20 -13.70
CA GLN A 16 -53.26 -30.01 -12.27
C GLN A 16 -52.09 -29.05 -12.14
N GLU A 17 -52.39 -27.89 -11.55
CA GLU A 17 -51.44 -26.91 -11.04
C GLU A 17 -50.45 -27.67 -10.13
N PRO A 18 -49.12 -27.60 -10.36
CA PRO A 18 -48.17 -28.33 -9.56
C PRO A 18 -48.25 -27.84 -8.12
N GLU A 19 -48.66 -28.73 -7.23
CA GLU A 19 -48.69 -28.51 -5.79
C GLU A 19 -47.28 -28.11 -5.33
N VAL A 20 -47.12 -26.83 -4.98
CA VAL A 20 -45.90 -26.28 -4.39
C VAL A 20 -45.70 -26.98 -3.06
N ARG A 21 -44.90 -28.06 -3.05
CA ARG A 21 -44.44 -28.70 -1.82
C ARG A 21 -43.54 -27.72 -1.09
N THR A 22 -44.09 -27.11 -0.03
CA THR A 22 -43.31 -26.40 0.98
C THR A 22 -42.16 -27.30 1.43
N PRO A 23 -40.90 -26.84 1.38
CA PRO A 23 -39.78 -27.62 1.91
C PRO A 23 -40.12 -28.03 3.35
N PRO A 24 -39.87 -29.30 3.76
CA PRO A 24 -40.03 -29.67 5.15
C PRO A 24 -39.21 -28.70 5.99
N ALA A 25 -39.87 -28.04 6.96
CA ALA A 25 -39.22 -27.12 7.87
C ALA A 25 -37.96 -27.80 8.41
N ALA A 26 -36.81 -27.13 8.28
CA ALA A 26 -35.52 -27.67 8.71
C ALA A 26 -35.66 -28.22 10.13
N GLU A 27 -35.67 -29.54 10.25
CA GLU A 27 -35.80 -30.24 11.52
C GLU A 27 -34.68 -29.72 12.41
N ALA A 28 -35.05 -29.05 13.51
CA ALA A 28 -34.10 -28.38 14.37
C ALA A 28 -33.06 -29.39 14.83
N ALA A 29 -31.84 -29.26 14.31
CA ALA A 29 -30.78 -30.22 14.57
C ALA A 29 -30.59 -30.35 16.08
N ALA A 30 -30.49 -31.59 16.57
CA ALA A 30 -30.39 -31.87 18.00
C ALA A 30 -29.32 -30.98 18.68
N PRO A 31 -29.63 -30.45 19.88
CA PRO A 31 -28.69 -29.61 20.61
C PRO A 31 -27.40 -30.40 20.88
N VAL A 32 -26.26 -29.77 20.62
CA VAL A 32 -24.95 -30.37 20.88
C VAL A 32 -24.57 -30.10 22.33
N ASP A 33 -24.08 -31.12 23.02
CA ASP A 33 -23.70 -31.03 24.42
C ASP A 33 -22.49 -30.10 24.64
N ALA A 34 -22.73 -28.98 25.33
CA ALA A 34 -21.69 -28.01 25.68
C ALA A 34 -20.67 -28.58 26.68
N ALA A 35 -21.03 -29.57 27.50
CA ALA A 35 -20.07 -30.21 28.40
C ALA A 35 -19.02 -31.02 27.64
N THR A 36 -19.37 -31.54 26.46
CA THR A 36 -18.43 -32.26 25.58
C THR A 36 -17.56 -31.30 24.75
N TRP A 37 -18.13 -30.21 24.24
CA TRP A 37 -17.48 -29.37 23.23
C TRP A 37 -17.01 -27.99 23.71
N GLY A 38 -17.44 -27.54 24.88
CA GLY A 38 -17.14 -26.22 25.43
C GLY A 38 -17.50 -25.10 24.47
N VAL A 39 -16.60 -24.13 24.33
CA VAL A 39 -16.72 -22.97 23.42
C VAL A 39 -17.02 -23.38 21.97
N TYR A 40 -16.53 -24.53 21.52
CA TYR A 40 -16.76 -25.00 20.16
C TYR A 40 -18.21 -25.37 19.86
N ALA A 41 -19.03 -25.67 20.88
CA ALA A 41 -20.47 -25.86 20.70
C ALA A 41 -21.16 -24.59 20.18
N THR A 42 -20.63 -23.41 20.55
CA THR A 42 -21.15 -22.11 20.11
C THR A 42 -20.47 -21.61 18.84
N LEU A 43 -19.18 -21.90 18.68
CA LEU A 43 -18.42 -21.48 17.49
C LEU A 43 -18.74 -22.31 16.26
N ALA A 44 -19.16 -23.56 16.40
CA ALA A 44 -19.45 -24.39 15.25
C ALA A 44 -20.60 -23.80 14.42
N ASP A 45 -20.38 -23.75 13.11
CA ASP A 45 -21.23 -23.08 12.10
C ASP A 45 -21.10 -21.55 12.06
N SER A 46 -20.08 -20.99 12.72
CA SER A 46 -19.75 -19.56 12.64
C SER A 46 -18.50 -19.29 11.80
N THR A 47 -18.45 -18.10 11.21
CA THR A 47 -17.21 -17.53 10.67
C THR A 47 -16.83 -16.33 11.53
N VAL A 48 -15.57 -16.28 11.94
CA VAL A 48 -15.05 -15.37 12.96
C VAL A 48 -13.88 -14.59 12.34
N LYS A 49 -13.81 -13.27 12.51
CA LYS A 49 -12.68 -12.45 12.01
C LYS A 49 -11.74 -12.04 13.15
N THR A 50 -10.42 -12.17 12.95
CA THR A 50 -9.45 -11.67 13.94
C THR A 50 -9.43 -10.15 13.92
N VAL A 51 -9.46 -9.52 15.10
CA VAL A 51 -9.72 -8.09 15.25
C VAL A 51 -8.44 -7.25 15.23
N GLU A 52 -7.32 -7.78 15.69
CA GLU A 52 -6.14 -6.95 16.00
C GLU A 52 -5.15 -6.77 14.84
N GLU A 53 -5.19 -7.56 13.78
CA GLU A 53 -4.18 -7.47 12.71
C GLU A 53 -4.66 -7.84 11.29
N ASP A 54 -5.95 -8.11 11.07
CA ASP A 54 -6.49 -8.60 9.78
C ASP A 54 -5.64 -9.73 9.15
N ARG A 55 -4.90 -10.51 9.96
CA ARG A 55 -4.02 -11.57 9.44
C ARG A 55 -4.84 -12.79 9.05
N TYR A 56 -5.86 -13.11 9.85
CA TYR A 56 -6.67 -14.32 9.68
C TYR A 56 -8.19 -14.12 9.95
N ALA A 57 -9.01 -14.93 9.33
CA ALA A 57 -10.41 -15.17 9.59
C ALA A 57 -10.55 -16.67 9.89
N ILE A 58 -11.14 -17.02 11.02
CA ILE A 58 -11.30 -18.39 11.48
C ILE A 58 -12.69 -18.87 11.09
N SER A 59 -12.79 -19.99 10.39
CA SER A 59 -14.07 -20.65 10.09
C SER A 59 -14.15 -21.93 10.90
N VAL A 60 -15.19 -22.07 11.71
CA VAL A 60 -15.42 -23.24 12.55
C VAL A 60 -16.74 -23.87 12.12
N ARG A 61 -16.71 -25.12 11.67
CA ARG A 61 -17.91 -25.80 11.15
C ARG A 61 -17.95 -27.26 11.55
N TRP A 62 -19.14 -27.82 11.66
CA TRP A 62 -19.27 -29.26 11.79
C TRP A 62 -18.80 -29.96 10.52
N LYS A 63 -17.97 -30.99 10.68
CA LYS A 63 -17.75 -32.01 9.64
C LYS A 63 -18.82 -33.09 9.77
N GLU A 64 -19.01 -33.57 11.00
CA GLU A 64 -20.13 -34.43 11.39
C GLU A 64 -20.68 -33.88 12.70
N ARG A 65 -21.94 -33.42 12.70
CA ARG A 65 -22.52 -32.72 13.85
C ARG A 65 -22.47 -33.58 15.11
N GLY A 66 -21.90 -33.05 16.19
CA GLY A 66 -21.70 -33.75 17.46
C GLY A 66 -20.54 -34.77 17.48
N LYS A 67 -19.85 -35.01 16.34
CA LYS A 67 -18.74 -35.98 16.25
C LYS A 67 -17.41 -35.34 15.87
N SER A 68 -17.39 -34.38 14.95
CA SER A 68 -16.15 -33.73 14.51
C SER A 68 -16.37 -32.31 14.00
N ILE A 69 -15.47 -31.40 14.35
CA ILE A 69 -15.41 -30.01 13.91
C ILE A 69 -14.19 -29.81 13.03
N ILE A 70 -14.31 -28.95 12.03
CA ILE A 70 -13.19 -28.41 11.26
C ILE A 70 -13.03 -26.94 11.64
N GLU A 71 -11.82 -26.58 12.07
CA GLU A 71 -11.37 -25.20 12.27
C GLU A 71 -10.39 -24.84 11.14
N GLU A 72 -10.64 -23.74 10.44
CA GLU A 72 -9.82 -23.26 9.33
C GLU A 72 -9.42 -21.80 9.57
N TRP A 73 -8.12 -21.53 9.65
CA TRP A 73 -7.55 -20.18 9.70
C TRP A 73 -7.28 -19.70 8.29
N LYS A 74 -7.97 -18.65 7.84
CA LYS A 74 -7.97 -18.14 6.46
C LYS A 74 -7.38 -16.74 6.41
N HIS A 75 -6.53 -16.39 5.46
CA HIS A 75 -6.20 -14.98 5.25
C HIS A 75 -7.46 -14.20 4.83
N PRO A 76 -7.85 -13.08 5.45
CA PRO A 76 -9.15 -12.45 5.18
C PRO A 76 -9.25 -11.86 3.78
N GLN A 77 -8.13 -11.46 3.18
CA GLN A 77 -8.08 -10.87 1.83
C GLN A 77 -8.15 -11.93 0.73
N THR A 78 -7.47 -13.06 0.93
CA THR A 78 -7.34 -14.11 -0.09
C THR A 78 -8.20 -15.33 0.19
N GLY A 79 -8.83 -15.39 1.38
CA GLY A 79 -9.50 -16.55 1.99
C GLY A 79 -8.67 -17.84 2.02
N VAL A 80 -7.36 -17.76 1.76
CA VAL A 80 -6.45 -18.91 1.75
C VAL A 80 -6.34 -19.49 3.15
N VAL A 81 -6.67 -20.78 3.30
CA VAL A 81 -6.52 -21.51 4.56
C VAL A 81 -5.03 -21.66 4.86
N ALA A 82 -4.52 -20.85 5.78
CA ALA A 82 -3.17 -20.92 6.30
C ALA A 82 -2.96 -22.13 7.23
N SER A 83 -4.01 -22.54 7.95
CA SER A 83 -4.00 -23.73 8.80
C SER A 83 -5.39 -24.33 8.88
N SER A 84 -5.48 -25.66 8.97
CA SER A 84 -6.73 -26.36 9.23
C SER A 84 -6.52 -27.44 10.26
N ALA A 85 -7.48 -27.56 11.17
CA ALA A 85 -7.51 -28.56 12.20
C ALA A 85 -8.84 -29.30 12.23
N THR A 86 -8.78 -30.57 12.61
CA THR A 86 -9.95 -31.37 12.96
C THR A 86 -9.98 -31.54 14.47
N ILE A 87 -11.14 -31.28 15.07
CA ILE A 87 -11.38 -31.39 16.51
C ILE A 87 -12.40 -32.50 16.72
N VAL A 88 -12.05 -33.48 17.55
CA VAL A 88 -12.92 -34.62 17.92
C VAL A 88 -12.98 -34.76 19.43
N PRO A 89 -14.06 -35.30 20.02
CA PRO A 89 -14.09 -35.69 21.42
C PRO A 89 -13.02 -36.77 21.67
N GLY A 90 -12.36 -36.70 22.83
CA GLY A 90 -11.49 -37.75 23.31
C GLY A 90 -12.26 -38.84 24.05
N ASP A 91 -11.52 -39.72 24.73
CA ASP A 91 -12.09 -40.92 25.37
C ASP A 91 -12.90 -40.61 26.64
N THR A 92 -12.71 -39.43 27.25
CA THR A 92 -13.46 -38.99 28.43
C THR A 92 -14.36 -37.80 28.11
N PRO A 93 -15.55 -37.67 28.75
CA PRO A 93 -16.40 -36.50 28.59
C PRO A 93 -15.63 -35.19 28.83
N GLY A 94 -15.81 -34.23 27.93
CA GLY A 94 -15.12 -32.95 27.95
C GLY A 94 -13.66 -33.00 27.47
N SER A 95 -13.08 -34.16 27.16
CA SER A 95 -11.75 -34.22 26.52
C SER A 95 -11.88 -33.97 25.02
N LEU A 96 -10.90 -33.27 24.43
CA LEU A 96 -10.84 -32.93 23.02
C LEU A 96 -9.47 -33.25 22.43
N VAL A 97 -9.47 -33.73 21.19
CA VAL A 97 -8.28 -33.95 20.37
C VAL A 97 -8.32 -33.01 19.18
N TYR A 98 -7.39 -32.06 19.14
CA TYR A 98 -7.22 -31.08 18.06
C TYR A 98 -6.04 -31.51 17.18
N THR A 99 -6.28 -31.82 15.92
CA THR A 99 -5.25 -32.33 15.00
C THR A 99 -5.11 -31.45 13.77
N ASN A 100 -3.90 -30.95 13.51
CA ASN A 100 -3.55 -30.18 12.31
C ASN A 100 -2.27 -30.74 11.66
N ALA A 101 -1.75 -30.06 10.63
CA ALA A 101 -0.54 -30.49 9.91
C ALA A 101 0.74 -30.56 10.78
N MET A 102 0.78 -29.84 11.90
CA MET A 102 1.89 -29.85 12.86
C MET A 102 1.76 -30.94 13.94
N GLY A 103 0.62 -31.62 14.04
CA GLY A 103 0.41 -32.76 14.94
C GLY A 103 -0.90 -32.70 15.71
N SER A 104 -0.94 -33.38 16.86
CA SER A 104 -2.12 -33.46 17.72
C SER A 104 -1.88 -32.78 19.08
N TRP A 105 -2.89 -32.01 19.48
CA TRP A 105 -3.05 -31.40 20.78
C TRP A 105 -4.17 -32.12 21.52
N TYR A 106 -3.95 -32.30 22.81
CA TYR A 106 -4.88 -32.96 23.71
C TYR A 106 -5.21 -32.02 24.83
N GLY A 107 -6.44 -32.04 25.26
CA GLY A 107 -6.87 -31.28 26.43
C GLY A 107 -8.36 -31.43 26.64
N GLY A 108 -9.00 -30.41 27.18
CA GLY A 108 -10.41 -30.52 27.51
C GLY A 108 -11.11 -29.20 27.77
N VAL A 109 -12.41 -29.34 28.00
CA VAL A 109 -13.34 -28.30 28.38
C VAL A 109 -13.15 -28.00 29.87
N GLU A 110 -12.88 -26.75 30.19
CA GLU A 110 -12.77 -26.22 31.54
C GLU A 110 -14.18 -25.93 32.11
N PRO A 111 -14.33 -25.74 33.44
CA PRO A 111 -15.64 -25.48 34.06
C PRO A 111 -16.34 -24.21 33.55
N ASP A 112 -15.59 -23.24 33.04
CA ASP A 112 -16.12 -22.01 32.42
C ASP A 112 -16.53 -22.18 30.95
N GLY A 113 -16.41 -23.40 30.42
CA GLY A 113 -16.67 -23.74 29.01
C GLY A 113 -15.52 -23.40 28.07
N SER A 114 -14.41 -22.80 28.54
CA SER A 114 -13.22 -22.63 27.70
C SER A 114 -12.55 -23.96 27.41
N VAL A 115 -11.73 -24.02 26.36
CA VAL A 115 -11.02 -25.24 25.96
C VAL A 115 -9.53 -24.98 26.05
N LYS A 116 -8.82 -25.78 26.86
CA LYS A 116 -7.35 -25.78 26.94
C LYS A 116 -6.81 -27.01 26.22
N LEU A 117 -5.79 -26.83 25.40
CA LEU A 117 -5.18 -27.83 24.53
C LEU A 117 -3.66 -27.74 24.62
N ALA A 118 -2.96 -28.88 24.71
CA ALA A 118 -1.50 -28.92 24.72
C ALA A 118 -0.97 -30.03 23.80
N ARG A 119 0.10 -29.74 23.05
CA ARG A 119 0.74 -30.73 22.16
C ARG A 119 1.40 -31.85 22.99
N LYS A 120 1.30 -33.09 22.51
CA LYS A 120 2.09 -34.21 23.05
C LYS A 120 3.50 -34.17 22.47
N GLY A 121 4.55 -34.16 23.30
CA GLY A 121 5.95 -34.11 22.87
C GLY A 121 6.85 -33.25 23.78
N LEU A 122 8.15 -33.20 23.43
CA LEU A 122 9.17 -32.41 24.15
C LEU A 122 8.94 -30.89 24.04
N MET A 123 8.29 -30.42 22.97
CA MET A 123 7.85 -29.02 22.85
C MET A 123 6.34 -28.93 23.10
N LYS A 124 5.97 -28.34 24.23
CA LYS A 124 4.61 -28.00 24.64
C LYS A 124 4.22 -26.64 24.07
N PHE A 125 3.14 -26.62 23.30
CA PHE A 125 2.52 -25.40 22.76
C PHE A 125 1.09 -25.35 23.30
N PRO A 126 0.86 -24.82 24.52
CA PRO A 126 -0.47 -24.70 25.07
C PRO A 126 -1.27 -23.66 24.29
N MET A 127 -2.55 -23.96 24.09
CA MET A 127 -3.55 -23.12 23.46
C MET A 127 -4.80 -23.11 24.34
N GLN A 128 -5.39 -21.93 24.54
CA GLN A 128 -6.70 -21.79 25.17
C GLN A 128 -7.65 -21.05 24.22
N VAL A 129 -8.88 -21.53 24.11
CA VAL A 129 -9.96 -20.87 23.38
C VAL A 129 -11.09 -20.58 24.37
N ALA A 130 -11.49 -19.31 24.50
CA ALA A 130 -12.52 -18.89 25.44
C ALA A 130 -13.49 -17.89 24.81
N MET A 131 -14.75 -17.88 25.26
CA MET A 131 -15.67 -16.79 24.94
C MET A 131 -15.39 -15.62 25.89
N VAL A 132 -15.09 -14.44 25.34
CA VAL A 132 -14.88 -13.22 26.15
C VAL A 132 -16.19 -12.47 26.34
N SER A 133 -17.05 -12.50 25.33
CA SER A 133 -18.40 -11.95 25.37
C SER A 133 -19.28 -12.67 24.33
N PRO A 134 -20.62 -12.56 24.39
CA PRO A 134 -21.46 -12.99 23.27
C PRO A 134 -20.94 -12.39 21.97
N GLY A 135 -20.72 -13.22 20.95
CA GLY A 135 -20.18 -12.76 19.67
C GLY A 135 -18.65 -12.54 19.63
N LYS A 136 -17.88 -12.83 20.69
CA LYS A 136 -16.41 -12.72 20.68
C LYS A 136 -15.73 -13.90 21.37
N ALA A 137 -14.79 -14.51 20.66
CA ALA A 137 -13.91 -15.54 21.20
C ALA A 137 -12.45 -15.05 21.20
N GLU A 138 -11.65 -15.58 22.11
CA GLU A 138 -10.24 -15.27 22.24
C GLU A 138 -9.44 -16.56 22.17
N TYR A 139 -8.42 -16.53 21.31
CA TYR A 139 -7.45 -17.60 21.14
C TYR A 139 -6.14 -17.15 21.78
N ARG A 140 -5.69 -17.86 22.82
CA ARG A 140 -4.42 -17.61 23.50
C ARG A 140 -3.46 -18.74 23.20
N GLY A 141 -2.35 -18.45 22.53
CA GLY A 141 -1.23 -19.37 22.36
C GLY A 141 -0.06 -18.94 23.25
N GLN A 142 0.68 -19.89 23.82
CA GLN A 142 1.94 -19.59 24.50
C GLN A 142 3.08 -20.38 23.86
N THR A 143 4.16 -19.68 23.51
CA THR A 143 5.39 -20.30 23.00
C THR A 143 6.59 -19.63 23.66
N LEU A 144 7.38 -20.40 24.44
CA LEU A 144 8.71 -20.03 24.95
C LEU A 144 8.84 -18.53 25.34
N GLY A 145 8.05 -18.08 26.32
CA GLY A 145 8.11 -16.71 26.85
C GLY A 145 7.34 -15.65 26.06
N ILE A 146 6.73 -16.01 24.94
CA ILE A 146 5.83 -15.15 24.16
C ILE A 146 4.41 -15.68 24.30
N SER A 147 3.52 -14.86 24.87
CA SER A 147 2.07 -15.09 24.82
C SER A 147 1.51 -14.34 23.61
N THR A 148 0.89 -15.07 22.69
CA THR A 148 0.12 -14.47 21.59
C THR A 148 -1.36 -14.57 21.93
N THR A 149 -2.00 -13.42 22.09
CA THR A 149 -3.45 -13.32 22.25
C THR A 149 -4.05 -12.85 20.94
N THR A 150 -5.09 -13.52 20.47
CA THR A 150 -5.82 -13.15 19.26
C THR A 150 -7.31 -13.11 19.58
N THR A 151 -7.87 -11.90 19.60
CA THR A 151 -9.31 -11.69 19.78
C THR A 151 -10.03 -11.80 18.44
N VAL A 152 -11.16 -12.51 18.42
CA VAL A 152 -11.89 -12.88 17.22
C VAL A 152 -13.37 -12.52 17.40
N ARG A 153 -13.94 -11.78 16.44
CA ARG A 153 -15.36 -11.39 16.43
C ARG A 153 -16.18 -12.33 15.55
N LEU A 154 -17.24 -12.92 16.10
CA LEU A 154 -18.22 -13.73 15.37
C LEU A 154 -19.01 -12.83 14.44
N LEU A 155 -19.05 -13.19 13.16
CA LEU A 155 -19.98 -12.60 12.21
C LEU A 155 -21.30 -13.35 12.30
N SER A 156 -22.41 -12.60 12.42
CA SER A 156 -23.74 -13.15 12.22
C SER A 156 -23.90 -13.68 10.79
N ALA A 157 -24.85 -14.58 10.56
CA ALA A 157 -25.17 -15.06 9.21
C ALA A 157 -25.49 -13.91 8.24
N ALA A 158 -26.18 -12.88 8.71
CA ALA A 158 -26.50 -11.68 7.94
C ALA A 158 -25.24 -10.85 7.60
N GLU A 159 -24.30 -10.70 8.53
CA GLU A 159 -23.02 -10.03 8.25
C GLU A 159 -22.15 -10.85 7.28
N ALA A 160 -22.11 -12.17 7.43
CA ALA A 160 -21.41 -13.06 6.50
C ALA A 160 -22.04 -13.03 5.09
N GLU A 161 -23.36 -12.92 4.99
CA GLU A 161 -24.06 -12.72 3.72
C GLU A 161 -23.83 -11.31 3.15
N ALA A 162 -23.82 -10.27 3.98
CA ALA A 162 -23.50 -8.91 3.57
C ALA A 162 -22.07 -8.83 3.03
N GLU A 163 -21.10 -9.46 3.69
CA GLU A 163 -19.73 -9.58 3.19
C GLU A 163 -19.63 -10.41 1.92
N ARG A 164 -20.42 -11.48 1.80
CA ARG A 164 -20.51 -12.25 0.54
C ARG A 164 -20.99 -11.37 -0.61
N LYS A 165 -22.05 -10.59 -0.37
CA LYS A 165 -22.58 -9.62 -1.35
C LYS A 165 -21.55 -8.53 -1.65
N ALA A 166 -20.81 -8.05 -0.64
CA ALA A 166 -19.71 -7.10 -0.81
C ALA A 166 -18.55 -7.67 -1.66
N ASN A 167 -18.25 -8.97 -1.53
CA ASN A 167 -17.22 -9.64 -2.33
C ASN A 167 -17.60 -9.78 -3.82
N ILE A 168 -18.90 -9.77 -4.14
CA ILE A 168 -19.44 -9.79 -5.51
C ILE A 168 -19.45 -8.39 -6.14
N VAL A 169 -19.10 -7.34 -5.39
CA VAL A 169 -18.97 -6.00 -5.97
C VAL A 169 -17.87 -6.00 -7.02
N TRP A 170 -18.29 -5.75 -8.25
CA TRP A 170 -17.45 -5.53 -9.42
C TRP A 170 -17.01 -4.07 -9.40
N PRO A 171 -15.70 -3.75 -9.36
CA PRO A 171 -15.23 -2.37 -9.38
C PRO A 171 -15.62 -1.69 -10.71
N ALA A 172 -15.53 -0.36 -10.80
CA ALA A 172 -15.69 0.28 -12.10
C ALA A 172 -14.59 -0.20 -13.07
N PHE A 173 -14.92 -0.40 -14.35
CA PHE A 173 -13.90 -0.66 -15.36
C PHE A 173 -12.94 0.54 -15.41
N PRO A 174 -11.61 0.34 -15.40
CA PRO A 174 -10.66 1.46 -15.38
C PRO A 174 -10.91 2.44 -16.52
N ALA A 175 -10.89 3.74 -16.22
CA ALA A 175 -10.97 4.78 -17.24
C ALA A 175 -9.75 4.64 -18.17
N MET A 176 -10.01 4.17 -19.38
CA MET A 176 -9.01 3.96 -20.42
C MET A 176 -9.58 4.50 -21.73
N PRO A 177 -8.82 5.29 -22.50
CA PRO A 177 -9.26 5.77 -23.80
C PRO A 177 -9.37 4.61 -24.80
N ASP A 178 -10.14 4.81 -25.86
CA ASP A 178 -10.18 3.86 -26.97
C ASP A 178 -8.91 3.97 -27.80
N ILE A 179 -8.29 2.81 -28.02
CA ILE A 179 -7.01 2.73 -28.71
C ILE A 179 -7.26 1.93 -29.98
N ALA A 180 -7.27 2.63 -31.11
CA ALA A 180 -7.62 2.05 -32.40
C ALA A 180 -6.77 0.82 -32.76
N SER A 181 -5.52 0.76 -32.31
CA SER A 181 -4.62 -0.39 -32.54
C SER A 181 -4.92 -1.60 -31.65
N ILE A 182 -5.81 -1.49 -30.65
CA ILE A 182 -6.15 -2.56 -29.70
C ILE A 182 -7.67 -2.57 -29.45
N PRO A 183 -8.49 -2.96 -30.46
CA PRO A 183 -9.95 -3.00 -30.33
C PRO A 183 -10.46 -3.94 -29.23
N GLN A 184 -9.64 -4.91 -28.80
CA GLN A 184 -9.95 -5.86 -27.73
C GLN A 184 -10.25 -5.18 -26.40
N PHE A 185 -9.62 -4.03 -26.13
CA PHE A 185 -9.88 -3.25 -24.93
C PHE A 185 -11.29 -2.66 -24.91
N ALA A 186 -11.76 -2.14 -26.05
CA ALA A 186 -13.13 -1.67 -26.19
C ALA A 186 -14.14 -2.83 -26.08
N ALA A 187 -13.84 -3.97 -26.72
CA ALA A 187 -14.68 -5.16 -26.65
C ALA A 187 -14.79 -5.73 -25.21
N ALA A 188 -13.69 -5.71 -24.45
CA ALA A 188 -13.69 -6.12 -23.05
C ALA A 188 -14.46 -5.13 -22.16
N ARG A 189 -14.34 -3.82 -22.40
CA ARG A 189 -15.12 -2.80 -21.68
C ARG A 189 -16.61 -2.96 -21.91
N ALA A 190 -17.03 -3.18 -23.16
CA ALA A 190 -18.43 -3.42 -23.51
C ALA A 190 -18.98 -4.68 -22.82
N LEU A 191 -18.23 -5.79 -22.87
CA LEU A 191 -18.60 -7.04 -22.18
C LEU A 191 -18.68 -6.86 -20.66
N TYR A 192 -17.76 -6.08 -20.07
CA TYR A 192 -17.78 -5.77 -18.65
C TYR A 192 -19.03 -4.98 -18.25
N GLN A 193 -19.33 -3.89 -18.97
CA GLN A 193 -20.50 -3.05 -18.72
C GLN A 193 -21.80 -3.84 -18.86
N GLU A 194 -21.89 -4.71 -19.87
CA GLU A 194 -23.04 -5.60 -20.06
C GLU A 194 -23.23 -6.54 -18.85
N LEU A 195 -22.17 -7.20 -18.40
CA LEU A 195 -22.24 -8.21 -17.34
C LEU A 195 -22.26 -7.63 -15.92
N THR A 196 -22.02 -6.32 -15.77
CA THR A 196 -22.03 -5.61 -14.47
C THR A 196 -23.13 -4.56 -14.34
N ALA A 197 -24.02 -4.46 -15.33
CA ALA A 197 -25.16 -3.53 -15.30
C ALA A 197 -26.08 -3.79 -14.08
N GLU A 198 -26.66 -2.72 -13.54
CA GLU A 198 -27.49 -2.74 -12.31
C GLU A 198 -28.74 -3.63 -12.43
N GLY A 199 -29.22 -3.88 -13.65
CA GLY A 199 -30.34 -4.79 -13.94
C GLY A 199 -29.94 -6.18 -14.44
N TRP A 200 -28.65 -6.51 -14.43
CA TRP A 200 -28.19 -7.83 -14.88
C TRP A 200 -28.62 -8.90 -13.87
N ALA A 201 -29.43 -9.86 -14.33
CA ALA A 201 -29.88 -11.00 -13.55
C ALA A 201 -29.43 -12.30 -14.23
N PRO A 202 -28.77 -13.22 -13.52
CA PRO A 202 -28.40 -14.51 -14.10
C PRO A 202 -29.63 -15.40 -14.26
N ALA A 203 -29.67 -16.21 -15.31
CA ALA A 203 -30.63 -17.30 -15.47
C ALA A 203 -30.40 -18.42 -14.44
N ALA A 204 -29.16 -18.55 -13.94
CA ALA A 204 -28.79 -19.48 -12.87
C ALA A 204 -27.69 -18.87 -11.97
N SER A 205 -27.86 -18.99 -10.64
CA SER A 205 -26.88 -18.51 -9.64
C SER A 205 -26.36 -19.67 -8.79
N LEU A 206 -25.06 -19.72 -8.53
CA LEU A 206 -24.43 -20.79 -7.75
C LEU A 206 -23.71 -20.20 -6.53
N ALA A 207 -23.91 -20.76 -5.34
CA ALA A 207 -23.23 -20.31 -4.12
C ALA A 207 -22.89 -21.49 -3.19
N GLY A 208 -21.59 -21.73 -2.92
CA GLY A 208 -21.19 -22.71 -1.92
C GLY A 208 -19.71 -23.09 -1.90
N ILE A 209 -19.29 -23.76 -0.81
CA ILE A 209 -17.93 -24.35 -0.60
C ILE A 209 -17.72 -25.60 -1.47
N GLN A 210 -18.81 -26.22 -1.93
CA GLN A 210 -18.83 -27.35 -2.86
C GLN A 210 -19.78 -27.15 -4.06
N GLY A 211 -20.24 -25.91 -4.31
CA GLY A 211 -21.11 -25.64 -5.46
C GLY A 211 -22.53 -26.18 -5.31
N ALA A 212 -23.19 -25.91 -4.17
CA ALA A 212 -24.64 -26.04 -4.13
C ALA A 212 -25.22 -25.03 -5.15
N VAL A 213 -25.90 -25.56 -6.16
CA VAL A 213 -26.62 -24.75 -7.15
C VAL A 213 -27.88 -24.23 -6.50
N GLN A 214 -28.09 -22.91 -6.48
CA GLN A 214 -29.40 -22.33 -6.16
C GLN A 214 -30.07 -21.91 -7.47
N LEU A 215 -31.04 -22.70 -7.92
CA LEU A 215 -31.85 -22.29 -9.06
C LEU A 215 -32.56 -20.96 -8.76
N ALA A 216 -32.99 -20.23 -9.80
CA ALA A 216 -33.72 -18.97 -9.63
C ALA A 216 -35.01 -19.12 -8.78
N ASP A 217 -35.51 -20.36 -8.64
CA ASP A 217 -36.65 -20.73 -7.81
C ASP A 217 -36.29 -21.13 -6.35
N GLY A 218 -35.01 -21.01 -5.97
CA GLY A 218 -34.51 -21.25 -4.61
C GLY A 218 -34.14 -22.70 -4.28
N ARG A 219 -34.29 -23.65 -5.20
CA ARG A 219 -33.93 -25.06 -4.96
C ARG A 219 -32.41 -25.28 -4.97
N GLY A 220 -31.92 -26.04 -3.98
CA GLY A 220 -30.53 -26.51 -3.86
C GLY A 220 -30.28 -27.81 -4.63
N ILE A 221 -29.10 -27.97 -5.24
CA ILE A 221 -28.67 -29.23 -5.87
C ILE A 221 -27.26 -29.61 -5.38
N ASP A 222 -27.08 -30.86 -4.94
CA ASP A 222 -25.88 -31.35 -4.21
C ASP A 222 -24.66 -31.68 -5.09
N GLU A 223 -24.90 -31.91 -6.39
CA GLU A 223 -23.84 -31.94 -7.40
C GLU A 223 -24.25 -31.02 -8.53
N ILE A 224 -23.25 -30.55 -9.29
CA ILE A 224 -23.48 -29.81 -10.51
C ILE A 224 -23.28 -30.77 -11.68
N PRO A 225 -24.33 -31.44 -12.19
CA PRO A 225 -24.26 -31.97 -13.52
C PRO A 225 -24.02 -30.77 -14.43
N GLY A 226 -22.84 -30.62 -15.03
CA GLY A 226 -22.64 -29.61 -16.08
C GLY A 226 -23.59 -29.79 -17.26
N LYS A 227 -24.38 -30.87 -17.26
CA LYS A 227 -25.57 -31.10 -18.06
C LYS A 227 -26.69 -30.06 -17.79
N LEU A 228 -27.03 -29.77 -16.52
CA LEU A 228 -28.02 -28.75 -16.11
C LEU A 228 -27.58 -27.32 -16.49
N PHE A 229 -26.28 -27.05 -16.45
CA PHE A 229 -25.69 -25.79 -16.90
C PHE A 229 -25.87 -25.55 -18.41
N CYS A 230 -26.08 -26.62 -19.18
CA CYS A 230 -25.84 -26.66 -20.61
C CYS A 230 -27.06 -27.03 -21.45
N GLU A 231 -28.03 -27.77 -20.91
CA GLU A 231 -29.12 -28.34 -21.73
C GLU A 231 -30.33 -27.43 -21.89
N ASP A 232 -30.61 -26.49 -20.98
CA ASP A 232 -31.84 -25.67 -21.03
C ASP A 232 -31.64 -24.16 -20.78
N HIS A 233 -30.40 -23.70 -20.61
CA HIS A 233 -30.11 -22.32 -20.22
C HIS A 233 -29.08 -21.66 -21.15
N ALA A 234 -29.54 -21.20 -22.32
CA ALA A 234 -28.77 -20.30 -23.19
C ALA A 234 -28.62 -18.86 -22.63
N GLY A 235 -28.75 -18.69 -21.31
CA GLY A 235 -28.85 -17.42 -20.61
C GLY A 235 -27.56 -16.98 -19.91
N PRO A 236 -27.56 -15.77 -19.32
CA PRO A 236 -26.48 -15.31 -18.47
C PRO A 236 -26.33 -16.21 -17.23
N VAL A 237 -25.11 -16.47 -16.79
CA VAL A 237 -24.82 -17.34 -15.64
C VAL A 237 -24.01 -16.55 -14.62
N GLU A 238 -24.31 -16.69 -13.32
CA GLU A 238 -23.46 -16.23 -12.22
C GLU A 238 -23.00 -17.41 -11.36
N VAL A 239 -21.71 -17.46 -11.06
CA VAL A 239 -21.14 -18.47 -10.16
C VAL A 239 -20.29 -17.76 -9.12
N SER A 240 -20.67 -17.92 -7.85
CA SER A 240 -19.93 -17.39 -6.70
C SER A 240 -19.33 -18.54 -5.90
N TYR A 241 -18.01 -18.60 -5.83
CA TYR A 241 -17.31 -19.67 -5.12
C TYR A 241 -16.96 -19.21 -3.71
N ILE A 242 -17.22 -20.08 -2.73
CA ILE A 242 -16.59 -19.96 -1.41
C ILE A 242 -15.31 -20.80 -1.49
N HIS A 243 -14.15 -20.14 -1.33
CA HIS A 243 -12.82 -20.61 -1.76
C HIS A 243 -12.47 -22.08 -1.46
N TRP A 244 -11.88 -22.79 -2.45
CA TRP A 244 -11.31 -24.15 -2.31
C TRP A 244 -9.82 -24.22 -2.66
N LYS A 245 -9.08 -24.80 -1.71
CA LYS A 245 -7.65 -25.07 -1.51
C LYS A 245 -6.70 -25.52 -2.65
N GLU A 246 -7.09 -25.88 -3.87
CA GLU A 246 -6.17 -26.63 -4.77
C GLU A 246 -5.98 -26.06 -6.19
N ALA A 247 -6.60 -24.94 -6.53
CA ALA A 247 -6.40 -24.29 -7.82
C ALA A 247 -5.40 -23.14 -7.67
N THR A 248 -4.32 -23.17 -8.44
CA THR A 248 -3.29 -22.11 -8.53
C THR A 248 -3.82 -20.74 -9.00
N GLN A 249 -5.12 -20.61 -9.29
CA GLN A 249 -5.84 -19.37 -9.59
C GLN A 249 -7.24 -19.43 -8.93
N TRP A 250 -7.51 -18.51 -8.01
CA TRP A 250 -8.69 -18.55 -7.12
C TRP A 250 -9.84 -17.77 -7.71
N LEU A 251 -10.81 -18.48 -8.27
CA LEU A 251 -12.05 -17.90 -8.76
C LEU A 251 -12.93 -17.44 -7.57
N ALA A 252 -13.25 -16.16 -7.50
CA ALA A 252 -14.13 -15.58 -6.48
C ALA A 252 -15.57 -15.45 -7.00
N ALA A 253 -15.73 -14.90 -8.20
CA ALA A 253 -17.01 -14.75 -8.88
C ALA A 253 -16.82 -14.86 -10.39
N PHE A 254 -17.83 -15.36 -11.11
CA PHE A 254 -17.88 -15.45 -12.56
C PHE A 254 -19.25 -15.01 -13.05
N ARG A 255 -19.27 -14.23 -14.13
CA ARG A 255 -20.47 -13.97 -14.94
C ARG A 255 -20.17 -14.25 -16.40
N GLY A 256 -21.08 -14.86 -17.14
CA GLY A 256 -20.86 -15.10 -18.57
C GLY A 256 -22.15 -15.18 -19.38
N LYS A 257 -22.02 -15.08 -20.71
CA LYS A 257 -23.13 -15.10 -21.68
C LYS A 257 -22.87 -16.11 -22.79
N GLY A 258 -23.94 -16.75 -23.25
CA GLY A 258 -23.92 -17.60 -24.45
C GLY A 258 -23.04 -18.82 -24.29
N ALA A 259 -23.29 -19.62 -23.25
CA ALA A 259 -22.60 -20.90 -23.07
C ALA A 259 -22.90 -21.83 -24.24
N ASP A 260 -22.00 -21.91 -25.22
CA ASP A 260 -22.06 -22.97 -26.23
C ASP A 260 -21.56 -24.25 -25.59
N CYS A 261 -22.51 -24.96 -25.02
CA CYS A 261 -22.28 -26.23 -24.42
C CYS A 261 -22.35 -27.39 -25.42
N ALA A 262 -22.50 -27.21 -26.73
CA ALA A 262 -22.69 -28.34 -27.65
C ALA A 262 -21.52 -29.35 -27.66
N ALA A 263 -20.30 -28.91 -27.32
CA ALA A 263 -19.12 -29.79 -27.30
C ALA A 263 -19.06 -30.71 -26.06
N GLN A 264 -18.79 -32.00 -26.29
CA GLN A 264 -18.88 -33.08 -25.29
C GLN A 264 -17.94 -32.97 -24.06
N LYS A 265 -16.93 -32.08 -24.05
CA LYS A 265 -15.91 -32.04 -22.98
C LYS A 265 -15.77 -30.69 -22.25
N SER A 266 -16.07 -29.57 -22.90
CA SER A 266 -15.96 -28.22 -22.32
C SER A 266 -16.75 -27.23 -23.17
N GLY A 267 -17.50 -26.32 -22.54
CA GLY A 267 -18.10 -25.18 -23.23
C GLY A 267 -17.15 -23.99 -23.23
N SER A 268 -17.14 -23.21 -24.31
CA SER A 268 -16.47 -21.90 -24.35
C SER A 268 -17.54 -20.81 -24.27
N MET A 269 -17.32 -19.81 -23.44
CA MET A 269 -18.22 -18.67 -23.33
C MET A 269 -17.47 -17.38 -23.07
N ARG A 270 -18.10 -16.25 -23.40
CA ARG A 270 -17.55 -14.93 -23.07
C ARG A 270 -18.04 -14.52 -21.68
N GLY A 271 -17.13 -14.08 -20.82
CA GLY A 271 -17.50 -13.68 -19.47
C GLY A 271 -16.48 -12.81 -18.77
N ILE A 272 -16.82 -12.45 -17.55
CA ILE A 272 -15.95 -11.79 -16.58
C ILE A 272 -15.76 -12.71 -15.37
N TYR A 273 -14.56 -12.74 -14.80
CA TYR A 273 -14.35 -13.42 -13.53
C TYR A 273 -13.29 -12.78 -12.66
N LYS A 274 -13.52 -12.83 -11.35
CA LYS A 274 -12.69 -12.21 -10.33
C LYS A 274 -11.72 -13.26 -9.78
N ILE A 275 -10.42 -13.02 -9.87
CA ILE A 275 -9.35 -13.87 -9.36
C ILE A 275 -8.73 -13.21 -8.12
N ALA A 276 -8.63 -13.92 -7.00
CA ALA A 276 -7.87 -13.43 -5.86
C ALA A 276 -6.36 -13.47 -6.14
N THR A 277 -5.66 -12.39 -5.80
CA THR A 277 -4.22 -12.20 -5.89
C THR A 277 -3.68 -11.74 -4.53
N PRO A 278 -2.37 -11.83 -4.25
CA PRO A 278 -1.80 -11.29 -3.02
C PRO A 278 -2.03 -9.79 -2.81
N LYS A 279 -2.35 -9.03 -3.87
CA LYS A 279 -2.56 -7.57 -3.84
C LYS A 279 -4.05 -7.17 -3.88
N GLY A 280 -4.98 -8.11 -3.77
CA GLY A 280 -6.42 -7.87 -3.97
C GLY A 280 -6.98 -8.73 -5.10
N TYR A 281 -8.00 -8.28 -5.81
CA TYR A 281 -8.61 -9.06 -6.88
C TYR A 281 -8.22 -8.56 -8.27
N ALA A 282 -7.77 -9.48 -9.12
CA ALA A 282 -7.69 -9.25 -10.56
C ALA A 282 -9.02 -9.64 -11.22
N ILE A 283 -9.38 -9.01 -12.34
CA ILE A 283 -10.57 -9.35 -13.12
C ILE A 283 -10.14 -9.80 -14.50
N MET A 284 -10.58 -10.96 -14.92
CA MET A 284 -10.38 -11.48 -16.26
C MET A 284 -11.66 -11.31 -17.08
N ILE A 285 -11.53 -10.90 -18.33
CA ILE A 285 -12.62 -10.61 -19.26
C ILE A 285 -12.27 -11.24 -20.60
N GLY A 286 -13.08 -12.16 -21.12
CA GLY A 286 -12.77 -12.78 -22.40
C GLY A 286 -13.39 -14.15 -22.57
N ASN A 287 -12.75 -14.99 -23.38
CA ASN A 287 -13.17 -16.37 -23.60
C ASN A 287 -12.77 -17.24 -22.40
N ILE A 288 -13.72 -18.08 -22.00
CA ILE A 288 -13.64 -18.85 -20.78
C ILE A 288 -14.13 -20.26 -21.09
N ALA A 289 -13.26 -21.24 -20.83
CA ALA A 289 -13.59 -22.64 -20.85
C ALA A 289 -14.17 -23.06 -19.51
N VAL A 290 -15.39 -23.63 -19.52
CA VAL A 290 -16.04 -24.22 -18.35
C VAL A 290 -16.02 -25.74 -18.51
N ALA A 291 -15.35 -26.42 -17.58
CA ALA A 291 -15.32 -27.88 -17.56
C ALA A 291 -16.66 -28.45 -17.08
N ARG A 292 -17.33 -29.27 -17.90
CA ARG A 292 -18.66 -29.82 -17.59
C ARG A 292 -18.72 -30.66 -16.30
N ARG A 293 -17.63 -31.31 -15.89
CA ARG A 293 -17.65 -32.26 -14.76
C ARG A 293 -17.53 -31.62 -13.38
N ASN A 294 -16.93 -30.45 -13.28
CA ASN A 294 -16.60 -29.83 -11.99
C ASN A 294 -16.70 -28.31 -12.01
N LEU A 295 -17.31 -27.75 -13.05
CA LEU A 295 -17.37 -26.30 -13.33
C LEU A 295 -16.04 -25.59 -13.12
N ARG A 296 -14.90 -26.23 -13.43
CA ARG A 296 -13.64 -25.51 -13.43
C ARG A 296 -13.68 -24.51 -14.58
N VAL A 297 -13.81 -23.25 -14.20
CA VAL A 297 -13.72 -22.10 -15.10
C VAL A 297 -12.24 -21.79 -15.30
N ARG A 298 -11.83 -21.66 -16.55
CA ARG A 298 -10.47 -21.27 -16.94
C ARG A 298 -10.60 -20.26 -18.08
N ALA A 299 -9.88 -19.15 -18.04
CA ALA A 299 -9.73 -18.38 -19.27
C ALA A 299 -9.08 -19.26 -20.34
N ALA A 300 -9.48 -19.07 -21.59
CA ALA A 300 -8.97 -19.81 -22.72
C ALA A 300 -8.86 -18.87 -23.92
N GLY A 301 -7.69 -18.82 -24.55
CA GLY A 301 -7.45 -17.91 -25.67
C GLY A 301 -7.34 -16.46 -25.21
N GLU A 302 -7.77 -15.52 -26.05
CA GLU A 302 -7.61 -14.09 -25.81
C GLU A 302 -8.47 -13.61 -24.63
N ALA A 303 -7.84 -12.88 -23.71
CA ALA A 303 -8.47 -12.31 -22.54
C ALA A 303 -7.84 -10.98 -22.14
N VAL A 304 -8.63 -10.16 -21.45
CA VAL A 304 -8.21 -8.92 -20.81
C VAL A 304 -8.18 -9.13 -19.30
N ARG A 305 -7.08 -8.77 -18.65
CA ARG A 305 -6.86 -8.87 -17.20
C ARG A 305 -6.75 -7.48 -16.59
N ILE A 306 -7.59 -7.14 -15.62
CA ILE A 306 -7.51 -5.92 -14.84
C ILE A 306 -6.88 -6.26 -13.49
N GLU A 307 -5.84 -5.56 -13.09
CA GLU A 307 -5.19 -5.73 -11.78
C GLU A 307 -5.83 -4.81 -10.71
N PRO A 308 -5.60 -5.08 -9.41
CA PRO A 308 -6.06 -4.21 -8.32
C PRO A 308 -5.60 -2.75 -8.43
N ASP A 309 -4.45 -2.49 -9.09
CA ASP A 309 -3.91 -1.15 -9.32
C ASP A 309 -4.54 -0.41 -10.52
N GLY A 310 -5.54 -1.02 -11.16
CA GLY A 310 -6.23 -0.49 -12.34
C GLY A 310 -5.50 -0.71 -13.67
N SER A 311 -4.33 -1.37 -13.67
CA SER A 311 -3.65 -1.75 -14.91
C SER A 311 -4.49 -2.77 -15.69
N VAL A 312 -4.55 -2.62 -17.02
CA VAL A 312 -5.34 -3.50 -17.90
C VAL A 312 -4.42 -4.18 -18.90
N PHE A 313 -4.31 -5.50 -18.83
CA PHE A 313 -3.47 -6.31 -19.71
C PHE A 313 -4.35 -6.99 -20.76
N LEU A 314 -3.90 -7.01 -22.01
CA LEU A 314 -4.44 -7.89 -23.05
C LEU A 314 -3.44 -9.03 -23.25
N GLY A 315 -3.92 -10.27 -23.37
CA GLY A 315 -3.05 -11.41 -23.57
C GLY A 315 -3.79 -12.67 -23.97
N ASP A 316 -3.07 -13.78 -24.04
CA ASP A 316 -3.64 -15.10 -24.28
C ASP A 316 -3.43 -16.00 -23.06
N VAL A 317 -4.46 -16.78 -22.72
CA VAL A 317 -4.35 -17.86 -21.75
C VAL A 317 -4.06 -19.16 -22.46
N ARG A 318 -2.84 -19.67 -22.22
CA ARG A 318 -2.27 -20.84 -22.88
C ARG A 318 -2.46 -22.08 -22.01
N ALA A 319 -3.32 -23.00 -22.45
CA ALA A 319 -3.61 -24.24 -21.73
C ALA A 319 -2.38 -25.15 -21.64
N ASP A 320 -1.53 -25.16 -22.68
CA ASP A 320 -0.28 -25.92 -22.76
C ASP A 320 0.79 -25.44 -21.77
N LEU A 321 0.70 -24.19 -21.30
CA LEU A 321 1.58 -23.62 -20.28
C LEU A 321 0.92 -23.59 -18.89
N GLY A 322 -0.02 -24.50 -18.62
CA GLY A 322 -0.68 -24.57 -17.31
C GLY A 322 -1.64 -23.41 -17.05
N ASN A 323 -2.26 -22.84 -18.07
CA ASN A 323 -3.14 -21.66 -18.01
C ASN A 323 -2.41 -20.38 -17.57
N GLN A 324 -1.14 -20.25 -17.98
CA GLN A 324 -0.43 -18.98 -17.86
C GLN A 324 -1.04 -17.91 -18.78
N PHE A 325 -1.23 -16.71 -18.23
CA PHE A 325 -1.63 -15.53 -18.98
C PHE A 325 -0.38 -14.88 -19.58
N ILE A 326 -0.29 -14.89 -20.91
CA ILE A 326 0.79 -14.25 -21.65
C ILE A 326 0.30 -12.87 -22.10
N ALA A 327 0.73 -11.83 -21.39
CA ALA A 327 0.40 -10.46 -21.77
C ALA A 327 1.07 -10.08 -23.10
N ARG A 328 0.30 -9.54 -24.04
CA ARG A 328 0.74 -8.94 -25.31
C ARG A 328 0.63 -7.41 -25.27
N ALA A 329 -0.35 -6.87 -24.54
CA ALA A 329 -0.43 -5.44 -24.29
C ALA A 329 -0.75 -5.13 -22.82
N VAL A 330 -0.42 -3.92 -22.37
CA VAL A 330 -0.76 -3.40 -21.06
C VAL A 330 -1.04 -1.90 -21.12
N TRP A 331 -2.16 -1.49 -20.51
CA TRP A 331 -2.48 -0.13 -20.12
C TRP A 331 -2.08 0.10 -18.67
N ARG A 332 -1.35 1.19 -18.43
CA ARG A 332 -0.97 1.65 -17.10
C ARG A 332 -1.65 2.99 -16.82
N PRO A 333 -2.69 3.05 -15.96
CA PRO A 333 -3.43 4.30 -15.73
C PRO A 333 -2.53 5.41 -15.16
N ASN A 334 -1.57 5.06 -14.30
CA ASN A 334 -0.64 6.03 -13.68
C ASN A 334 0.23 6.78 -14.70
N TYR A 335 0.43 6.23 -15.89
CA TYR A 335 1.29 6.81 -16.94
C TYR A 335 0.50 7.24 -18.18
N ALA A 336 -0.82 6.99 -18.21
CA ALA A 336 -1.64 7.09 -19.42
C ALA A 336 -0.96 6.44 -20.66
N LEU A 337 -0.34 5.28 -20.45
CA LEU A 337 0.54 4.62 -21.42
C LEU A 337 0.01 3.24 -21.77
N VAL A 338 -0.03 2.93 -23.07
CA VAL A 338 -0.18 1.56 -23.57
C VAL A 338 1.12 1.04 -24.14
N ILE A 339 1.49 -0.15 -23.69
CA ILE A 339 2.64 -0.91 -24.14
C ILE A 339 2.07 -2.13 -24.87
N ASN A 340 2.38 -2.35 -26.14
CA ASN A 340 1.90 -3.49 -26.90
C ASN A 340 3.04 -4.11 -27.72
N THR A 341 3.11 -5.43 -27.74
CA THR A 341 3.98 -6.22 -28.62
C THR A 341 3.10 -6.93 -29.64
N PHE A 342 3.41 -6.76 -30.93
CA PHE A 342 2.49 -7.14 -32.01
C PHE A 342 2.10 -8.64 -31.95
N ASP A 343 3.07 -9.53 -31.77
CA ASP A 343 2.84 -10.98 -31.95
C ASP A 343 3.36 -11.86 -30.81
N LYS A 344 4.02 -11.27 -29.80
CA LYS A 344 4.77 -12.02 -28.79
C LYS A 344 4.45 -11.57 -27.37
N SER A 345 4.98 -12.31 -26.39
CA SER A 345 4.84 -11.99 -24.96
C SER A 345 5.61 -10.72 -24.61
N LEU A 346 5.00 -9.82 -23.85
CA LEU A 346 5.66 -8.68 -23.22
C LEU A 346 6.85 -9.12 -22.35
N TYR A 347 6.83 -10.34 -21.82
CA TYR A 347 7.85 -10.88 -20.93
C TYR A 347 8.87 -11.78 -21.63
N GLN A 348 8.90 -11.80 -22.97
CA GLN A 348 9.89 -12.58 -23.69
C GLN A 348 11.31 -12.07 -23.41
N GLN A 349 12.24 -13.00 -23.19
CA GLN A 349 13.67 -12.69 -23.13
C GLN A 349 14.19 -12.49 -24.55
N GLY A 350 14.38 -11.24 -24.94
CA GLY A 350 14.97 -10.83 -26.21
C GLY A 350 14.25 -9.64 -26.86
N PRO A 351 14.93 -8.92 -27.78
CA PRO A 351 14.33 -7.81 -28.51
C PRO A 351 13.19 -8.30 -29.42
N ILE A 352 12.01 -7.72 -29.26
CA ILE A 352 10.84 -7.97 -30.10
C ILE A 352 10.23 -6.64 -30.56
N PRO A 353 9.70 -6.54 -31.79
CA PRO A 353 9.00 -5.33 -32.21
C PRO A 353 7.80 -5.05 -31.30
N GLY A 354 7.68 -3.80 -30.85
CA GLY A 354 6.51 -3.35 -30.14
C GLY A 354 6.34 -1.84 -30.17
N GLN A 355 5.35 -1.38 -29.42
CA GLN A 355 4.82 -0.04 -29.49
C GLN A 355 4.45 0.50 -28.11
N TRP A 356 4.89 1.72 -27.82
CA TRP A 356 4.43 2.54 -26.69
C TRP A 356 3.50 3.61 -27.23
N SER A 357 2.24 3.64 -26.80
CA SER A 357 1.21 4.57 -27.28
C SER A 357 0.74 5.47 -26.15
N TRP A 358 0.75 6.77 -26.41
CA TRP A 358 0.12 7.79 -25.58
C TRP A 358 -1.15 8.28 -26.28
N PRO A 359 -2.32 7.88 -25.79
CA PRO A 359 -3.59 8.32 -26.34
C PRO A 359 -3.69 9.85 -26.34
N GLY A 360 -4.12 10.44 -27.45
CA GLY A 360 -4.14 11.88 -27.69
C GLY A 360 -2.85 12.46 -28.29
N ILE A 361 -1.75 11.70 -28.32
CA ILE A 361 -0.42 12.22 -28.69
C ILE A 361 0.17 11.45 -29.88
N GLY A 362 0.34 10.13 -29.74
CA GLY A 362 1.05 9.32 -30.73
C GLY A 362 1.64 8.06 -30.14
N HIS A 363 2.56 7.43 -30.86
CA HIS A 363 3.20 6.20 -30.42
C HIS A 363 4.66 6.08 -30.85
N ILE A 364 5.49 5.44 -30.04
CA ILE A 364 6.85 5.01 -30.40
C ILE A 364 6.81 3.55 -30.83
N GLN A 365 7.35 3.26 -32.01
CA GLN A 365 7.67 1.92 -32.48
C GLN A 365 9.16 1.66 -32.20
N ALA A 366 9.48 0.59 -31.46
CA ALA A 366 10.85 0.23 -31.10
C ALA A 366 11.00 -1.29 -30.93
N GLN A 367 12.25 -1.76 -30.86
CA GLN A 367 12.53 -3.08 -30.30
C GLN A 367 12.36 -3.02 -28.78
N MET A 368 11.77 -4.06 -28.19
CA MET A 368 11.41 -4.12 -26.77
C MET A 368 11.89 -5.42 -26.14
N THR A 369 12.34 -5.37 -24.90
CA THR A 369 12.68 -6.54 -24.07
C THR A 369 11.99 -6.37 -22.72
N GLY A 370 11.18 -7.35 -22.30
CA GLY A 370 10.45 -7.26 -21.03
C GLY A 370 9.44 -6.10 -20.94
N GLY A 371 8.88 -5.66 -22.07
CA GLY A 371 7.95 -4.52 -22.14
C GLY A 371 8.64 -3.15 -22.16
N PHE A 372 9.97 -3.11 -22.10
CA PHE A 372 10.77 -1.89 -22.17
C PHE A 372 11.50 -1.79 -23.51
N PRO A 373 11.55 -0.60 -24.14
CA PRO A 373 12.35 -0.38 -25.32
C PRO A 373 13.83 -0.67 -25.07
N VAL A 374 14.47 -1.29 -26.05
CA VAL A 374 15.91 -1.57 -26.01
C VAL A 374 16.67 -0.28 -26.32
N ALA A 375 17.55 0.13 -25.41
CA ALA A 375 18.40 1.31 -25.60
C ALA A 375 19.31 1.17 -26.83
N ASP A 376 19.74 2.31 -27.38
CA ASP A 376 20.61 2.48 -28.54
C ASP A 376 20.08 1.89 -29.86
N GLN A 377 18.83 1.43 -29.89
CA GLN A 377 18.15 0.97 -31.10
C GLN A 377 17.43 2.12 -31.81
N GLU A 378 17.28 2.01 -33.12
CA GLU A 378 16.44 2.93 -33.88
C GLU A 378 14.97 2.75 -33.47
N ALA A 379 14.32 3.86 -33.14
CA ALA A 379 12.92 3.93 -32.75
C ALA A 379 12.23 5.04 -33.52
N SER A 380 10.94 4.89 -33.76
CA SER A 380 10.12 5.86 -34.51
C SER A 380 8.95 6.34 -33.68
N PHE A 381 8.90 7.61 -33.32
CA PHE A 381 7.68 8.25 -32.85
C PHE A 381 6.78 8.59 -34.04
N VAL A 382 5.48 8.34 -33.94
CA VAL A 382 4.48 8.65 -34.95
C VAL A 382 3.33 9.36 -34.26
N ALA A 383 2.97 10.55 -34.75
CA ALA A 383 1.81 11.30 -34.24
C ALA A 383 0.53 10.48 -34.40
N GLN A 384 -0.44 10.64 -33.50
CA GLN A 384 -1.66 9.83 -33.52
C GLN A 384 -2.48 10.01 -34.80
N ASP A 385 -2.54 11.23 -35.32
CA ASP A 385 -3.18 11.58 -36.59
C ASP A 385 -2.35 11.17 -37.82
N GLY A 386 -1.14 10.62 -37.61
CA GLY A 386 -0.20 10.28 -38.65
C GLY A 386 0.42 11.48 -39.37
N SER A 387 0.25 12.70 -38.84
CA SER A 387 0.73 13.94 -39.45
C SER A 387 2.25 13.98 -39.58
N TYR A 388 2.98 13.38 -38.63
CA TYR A 388 4.43 13.25 -38.68
C TYR A 388 4.97 11.96 -38.04
N ARG A 389 6.18 11.57 -38.47
CA ARG A 389 7.01 10.49 -37.93
C ARG A 389 8.41 11.04 -37.64
N VAL A 390 8.96 10.74 -36.46
CA VAL A 390 10.33 11.07 -36.06
C VAL A 390 11.08 9.79 -35.74
N THR A 391 12.16 9.50 -36.45
CA THR A 391 12.98 8.30 -36.27
C THR A 391 14.36 8.67 -35.74
N GLY A 392 14.85 8.00 -34.71
CA GLY A 392 16.15 8.27 -34.09
C GLY A 392 16.64 7.14 -33.20
N LYS A 393 17.82 7.28 -32.61
CA LYS A 393 18.32 6.30 -31.62
C LYS A 393 17.63 6.50 -30.29
N LEU A 394 17.16 5.44 -29.69
CA LEU A 394 16.58 5.50 -28.37
C LEU A 394 17.67 5.61 -27.30
N LEU A 395 17.65 6.65 -26.48
CA LEU A 395 18.59 6.82 -25.38
C LEU A 395 17.89 6.50 -24.05
N HIS A 396 18.56 5.73 -23.19
CA HIS A 396 18.12 5.38 -21.84
C HIS A 396 19.16 5.92 -20.85
N GLY A 397 18.76 6.75 -19.88
CA GLY A 397 19.68 7.25 -18.86
C GLY A 397 19.26 8.53 -18.17
N ASP A 398 20.16 9.04 -17.32
CA ASP A 398 20.05 10.36 -16.70
C ASP A 398 20.00 11.44 -17.78
N LYS A 399 19.20 12.47 -17.51
CA LYS A 399 18.90 13.60 -18.38
C LYS A 399 20.14 14.07 -19.17
N PRO A 400 20.17 13.95 -20.51
CA PRO A 400 21.15 14.65 -21.31
C PRO A 400 21.02 16.17 -21.11
N ALA A 401 22.14 16.89 -21.06
CA ALA A 401 22.10 18.36 -21.05
C ALA A 401 21.38 18.85 -22.33
N GLY A 402 20.32 19.65 -22.18
CA GLY A 402 19.60 20.28 -23.30
C GLY A 402 18.19 19.74 -23.61
N THR A 403 17.65 18.75 -22.89
CA THR A 403 16.33 18.20 -23.20
C THR A 403 15.15 19.01 -22.61
N LEU A 404 14.16 19.33 -23.46
CA LEU A 404 12.86 19.96 -23.13
C LEU A 404 11.93 18.95 -22.43
N MET A 405 11.33 19.33 -21.29
CA MET A 405 10.51 18.46 -20.42
C MET A 405 9.03 18.85 -20.36
N ARG A 406 8.15 17.84 -20.16
CA ARG A 406 6.87 17.96 -19.41
C ARG A 406 7.01 17.22 -18.07
N PRO A 407 6.36 17.67 -16.98
CA PRO A 407 6.53 17.05 -15.66
C PRO A 407 5.60 15.84 -15.47
N ARG A 408 6.08 14.88 -14.66
CA ARG A 408 5.42 13.70 -14.05
C ARG A 408 5.58 12.35 -14.76
N ALA A 409 6.77 11.75 -14.60
CA ALA A 409 6.91 10.36 -14.19
C ALA A 409 8.32 10.21 -13.61
N THR A 410 8.42 9.73 -12.36
CA THR A 410 9.69 9.38 -11.73
C THR A 410 10.19 8.07 -12.33
N GLU A 411 11.48 8.06 -12.67
CA GLU A 411 12.32 6.90 -13.03
C GLU A 411 12.26 6.45 -14.51
N SER A 412 13.39 6.67 -15.20
CA SER A 412 13.71 6.37 -16.61
C SER A 412 13.01 7.23 -17.67
N TYR A 413 13.72 8.26 -18.15
CA TYR A 413 13.30 9.03 -19.32
C TYR A 413 13.69 8.31 -20.61
N LEU A 414 12.78 8.29 -21.57
CA LEU A 414 13.02 7.75 -22.92
C LEU A 414 13.22 8.93 -23.88
N TYR A 415 14.34 8.97 -24.60
CA TYR A 415 14.62 10.02 -25.58
C TYR A 415 14.91 9.44 -26.96
N LEU A 416 14.53 10.13 -28.03
CA LEU A 416 15.08 9.91 -29.36
C LEU A 416 16.26 10.87 -29.54
N GLY A 417 17.48 10.36 -29.66
CA GLY A 417 18.69 11.14 -29.87
C GLY A 417 19.47 10.76 -31.13
N GLY A 418 20.53 11.52 -31.38
CA GLY A 418 21.38 11.39 -32.56
C GLY A 418 20.82 12.15 -33.77
N THR A 419 21.10 11.66 -34.97
CA THR A 419 20.49 12.19 -36.20
C THR A 419 19.05 11.69 -36.30
N LEU A 420 18.10 12.56 -36.01
CA LEU A 420 16.68 12.31 -36.19
C LEU A 420 16.26 12.53 -37.64
N ARG A 421 15.44 11.62 -38.16
CA ARG A 421 14.74 11.73 -39.44
C ARG A 421 13.28 12.08 -39.16
N ILE A 422 12.85 13.27 -39.59
CA ILE A 422 11.48 13.74 -39.42
C ILE A 422 10.78 13.65 -40.79
N GLU A 423 9.68 12.91 -40.86
CA GLU A 423 8.83 12.81 -42.06
C GLU A 423 7.44 13.37 -41.73
N THR A 424 7.02 14.43 -42.42
CA THR A 424 5.69 15.05 -42.26
C THR A 424 4.85 14.74 -43.50
N ARG A 425 3.56 14.41 -43.30
CA ARG A 425 2.60 14.12 -44.40
C ARG A 425 1.74 15.30 -44.79
N ALA A 426 1.60 16.27 -43.90
CA ALA A 426 0.86 17.50 -44.08
C ALA A 426 1.68 18.65 -43.48
N GLU A 427 1.16 19.87 -43.59
CA GLU A 427 1.72 21.00 -42.87
C GLU A 427 1.52 20.80 -41.36
N THR A 428 2.63 20.83 -40.61
CA THR A 428 2.65 20.65 -39.15
C THR A 428 3.50 21.74 -38.50
N ALA A 429 3.49 21.82 -37.17
CA ALA A 429 4.40 22.70 -36.44
C ALA A 429 5.90 22.39 -36.69
N LEU A 430 6.23 21.22 -37.26
CA LEU A 430 7.59 20.82 -37.64
C LEU A 430 7.99 21.26 -39.05
N GLY A 431 7.06 21.84 -39.82
CA GLY A 431 7.27 22.26 -41.21
C GLY A 431 6.26 21.64 -42.18
N PRO A 432 6.34 22.02 -43.48
CA PRO A 432 5.49 21.50 -44.53
C PRO A 432 5.71 20.00 -44.75
N ALA A 433 4.85 19.34 -45.54
CA ALA A 433 5.03 17.94 -45.89
C ALA A 433 6.40 17.70 -46.54
N GLY A 434 7.20 16.78 -46.00
CA GLY A 434 8.59 16.59 -46.42
C GLY A 434 9.39 15.66 -45.52
N LYS A 435 10.68 15.55 -45.82
CA LYS A 435 11.65 14.79 -45.03
C LYS A 435 12.78 15.71 -44.57
N TYR A 436 13.07 15.70 -43.28
CA TYR A 436 14.05 16.57 -42.64
C TYR A 436 15.05 15.73 -41.83
N LEU A 437 16.29 16.21 -41.75
CA LEU A 437 17.31 15.69 -40.86
C LEU A 437 17.55 16.69 -39.74
N TRP A 438 17.53 16.22 -38.50
CA TRP A 438 17.73 17.05 -37.32
C TRP A 438 18.74 16.39 -36.39
N ALA A 439 19.76 17.12 -35.93
CA ALA A 439 20.75 16.61 -34.99
C ALA A 439 20.42 17.12 -33.58
N GLY A 440 20.01 16.24 -32.67
CA GLY A 440 19.66 16.63 -31.30
C GLY A 440 18.99 15.51 -30.50
N ILE A 441 18.29 15.88 -29.43
CA ILE A 441 17.55 14.95 -28.55
C ILE A 441 16.10 15.41 -28.39
N LEU A 442 15.15 14.54 -28.72
CA LEU A 442 13.72 14.79 -28.70
C LEU A 442 13.03 13.83 -27.72
N GLN A 443 12.31 14.37 -26.75
CA GLN A 443 11.46 13.56 -25.89
C GLN A 443 10.13 13.25 -26.63
N PRO A 444 9.69 11.98 -26.65
CA PRO A 444 8.38 11.60 -27.17
C PRO A 444 7.25 12.41 -26.51
N GLY A 445 6.43 13.10 -27.30
CA GLY A 445 5.37 13.98 -26.80
C GLY A 445 5.81 15.36 -26.30
N ALA A 446 7.11 15.71 -26.39
CA ALA A 446 7.65 17.02 -25.99
C ALA A 446 7.76 18.03 -27.14
N LEU A 447 7.01 17.84 -28.23
CA LEU A 447 6.86 18.89 -29.23
C LEU A 447 5.64 19.75 -28.85
N PRO A 448 5.82 20.92 -28.21
CA PRO A 448 4.77 21.92 -28.21
C PRO A 448 4.59 22.45 -29.65
N PRO A 449 3.41 22.99 -29.99
CA PRO A 449 3.12 23.73 -31.23
C PRO A 449 4.03 24.95 -31.52
N LEU A 450 5.12 25.13 -30.78
CA LEU A 450 6.09 26.22 -30.87
C LEU A 450 7.51 25.66 -31.10
N ALA A 451 7.66 24.82 -32.13
CA ALA A 451 8.99 24.54 -32.65
C ALA A 451 9.56 25.83 -33.27
N GLN A 452 10.60 26.31 -32.61
CA GLN A 452 11.44 27.45 -32.91
C GLN A 452 11.87 27.48 -34.38
N PRO A 453 11.97 28.63 -35.05
CA PRO A 453 12.73 28.69 -36.30
C PRO A 453 14.22 28.45 -35.99
N GLU A 454 14.88 27.58 -36.74
CA GLU A 454 16.33 27.36 -36.61
C GLU A 454 17.08 28.69 -36.84
N PRO A 455 18.28 28.90 -36.24
CA PRO A 455 19.16 30.02 -36.58
C PRO A 455 19.41 30.17 -38.09
N GLY A 456 19.35 29.06 -38.86
CA GLY A 456 19.39 29.06 -40.33
C GLY A 456 18.11 29.58 -41.00
N THR A 457 16.94 29.32 -40.43
CA THR A 457 15.64 29.88 -40.88
C THR A 457 15.55 31.38 -40.57
N LEU A 458 16.04 31.80 -39.40
CA LEU A 458 16.14 33.22 -39.04
C LEU A 458 17.10 33.99 -39.97
N ALA A 459 18.21 33.37 -40.38
CA ALA A 459 19.12 33.95 -41.37
C ALA A 459 18.51 34.03 -42.78
N GLN A 460 17.67 33.07 -43.19
CA GLN A 460 16.98 33.10 -44.49
C GLN A 460 15.82 34.13 -44.54
N HIS A 461 15.15 34.41 -43.41
CA HIS A 461 14.08 35.41 -43.35
C HIS A 461 14.57 36.85 -43.14
N ALA A 462 15.81 37.07 -42.69
CA ALA A 462 16.42 38.39 -42.63
C ALA A 462 16.44 39.10 -44.00
N GLY A 463 16.58 38.34 -45.10
CA GLY A 463 16.47 38.88 -46.46
C GLY A 463 15.07 39.30 -46.87
N ARG A 464 14.02 38.63 -46.36
CA ARG A 464 12.61 38.99 -46.62
C ARG A 464 12.15 40.18 -45.77
N PHE A 465 12.75 40.37 -44.59
CA PHE A 465 12.54 41.54 -43.75
C PHE A 465 12.95 42.85 -44.46
N ALA A 466 14.03 42.83 -45.24
CA ALA A 466 14.46 43.99 -46.02
C ALA A 466 13.42 44.48 -47.04
N ALA A 467 12.47 43.61 -47.43
CA ALA A 467 11.39 43.92 -48.36
C ALA A 467 10.09 44.43 -47.69
N CYS A 468 10.02 44.45 -46.34
CA CYS A 468 8.86 44.99 -45.63
C CYS A 468 8.82 46.53 -45.74
N PRO A 469 7.68 47.13 -46.14
CA PRO A 469 7.54 48.59 -46.21
C PRO A 469 7.73 49.26 -44.84
N TYR A 470 7.23 48.61 -43.78
CA TYR A 470 7.35 49.09 -42.41
C TYR A 470 8.68 48.65 -41.78
N GLN A 471 9.61 49.59 -41.65
CA GLN A 471 10.90 49.39 -41.02
C GLN A 471 10.92 50.04 -39.63
N ALA A 472 10.48 49.30 -38.60
CA ALA A 472 10.69 49.74 -37.23
C ALA A 472 12.14 49.44 -36.78
N PRO A 473 12.79 50.35 -36.03
CA PRO A 473 14.11 50.09 -35.48
C PRO A 473 14.02 48.98 -34.42
N VAL A 474 14.52 47.80 -34.76
CA VAL A 474 14.58 46.66 -33.82
C VAL A 474 15.79 46.82 -32.89
N PRO A 475 15.65 46.60 -31.57
CA PRO A 475 16.76 46.73 -30.63
C PRO A 475 17.92 45.77 -30.92
N GLN A 476 19.13 46.13 -30.48
CA GLN A 476 20.28 45.23 -30.55
C GLN A 476 20.04 43.99 -29.66
N GLY A 477 20.33 42.79 -30.17
CA GLY A 477 20.03 41.52 -29.49
C GLY A 477 18.61 41.00 -29.70
N TRP A 478 17.89 41.54 -30.69
CA TRP A 478 16.56 41.08 -31.09
C TRP A 478 16.54 40.76 -32.59
N LEU A 479 15.76 39.75 -32.96
CA LEU A 479 15.64 39.26 -34.32
C LEU A 479 14.27 39.63 -34.85
N ALA A 480 14.28 40.50 -35.86
CA ALA A 480 13.08 40.86 -36.61
C ALA A 480 12.50 39.61 -37.28
N PHE A 481 11.23 39.35 -37.06
CA PHE A 481 10.50 38.24 -37.65
C PHE A 481 9.12 38.74 -38.06
N SER A 482 8.78 38.67 -39.33
CA SER A 482 7.40 38.90 -39.77
C SER A 482 7.04 37.79 -40.73
N PRO A 483 6.18 36.83 -40.33
CA PRO A 483 5.81 35.72 -41.18
C PRO A 483 4.90 36.14 -42.36
N GLY A 484 4.58 37.43 -42.52
CA GLY A 484 3.61 37.87 -43.52
C GLY A 484 3.68 39.34 -43.91
N CYS A 485 4.84 39.91 -44.21
CA CYS A 485 4.90 41.31 -44.71
C CYS A 485 4.07 41.57 -45.98
N GLU A 486 3.76 40.54 -46.76
CA GLU A 486 2.84 40.65 -47.91
C GLU A 486 1.36 40.81 -47.49
N SER A 487 0.95 40.24 -46.35
CA SER A 487 -0.44 40.25 -45.87
C SER A 487 -0.70 41.23 -44.74
N GLN A 488 0.34 41.65 -44.00
CA GLN A 488 0.29 42.64 -42.93
C GLN A 488 1.48 43.60 -43.04
N PRO A 489 1.52 44.48 -44.06
CA PRO A 489 2.69 45.32 -44.36
C PRO A 489 3.01 46.33 -43.25
N THR A 490 2.05 46.61 -42.37
CA THR A 490 2.17 47.57 -41.27
C THR A 490 2.56 46.92 -39.94
N ARG A 491 2.79 45.60 -39.91
CA ARG A 491 3.08 44.85 -38.67
C ARG A 491 4.42 44.14 -38.76
N LEU A 492 5.26 44.42 -37.76
CA LEU A 492 6.54 43.74 -37.57
C LEU A 492 6.52 43.03 -36.22
N GLN A 493 7.03 41.81 -36.15
CA GLN A 493 7.34 41.19 -34.86
C GLN A 493 8.87 41.11 -34.71
N ALA A 494 9.34 41.06 -33.47
CA ALA A 494 10.73 40.75 -33.18
C ALA A 494 10.79 39.84 -31.95
N TRP A 495 11.77 38.95 -31.93
CA TRP A 495 12.01 38.05 -30.81
C TRP A 495 13.34 38.36 -30.16
N SER A 496 13.42 38.29 -28.84
CA SER A 496 14.72 38.34 -28.17
C SER A 496 15.54 37.14 -28.60
N VAL A 497 16.85 37.29 -28.72
CA VAL A 497 17.75 36.18 -29.14
C VAL A 497 17.67 34.95 -28.23
N ASP A 498 17.23 35.12 -26.98
CA ASP A 498 17.01 34.03 -26.02
C ASP A 498 15.59 33.42 -26.05
N GLY A 499 14.72 33.92 -26.94
CA GLY A 499 13.36 33.44 -27.17
C GLY A 499 12.38 33.69 -26.03
N ARG A 500 12.77 34.43 -24.98
CA ARG A 500 11.92 34.69 -23.80
C ARG A 500 10.90 35.80 -24.01
N TYR A 501 11.14 36.66 -24.99
CA TYR A 501 10.32 37.83 -25.22
C TYR A 501 9.96 37.99 -26.69
N ARG A 502 8.72 38.44 -26.94
CA ARG A 502 8.23 38.85 -28.25
C ARG A 502 7.82 40.31 -28.22
N MET A 503 8.25 41.06 -29.22
CA MET A 503 7.78 42.41 -29.51
C MET A 503 6.92 42.40 -30.75
N THR A 504 5.85 43.17 -30.72
CA THR A 504 5.02 43.45 -31.89
C THR A 504 4.92 44.95 -32.11
N PHE A 505 5.36 45.38 -33.28
CA PHE A 505 5.28 46.73 -33.79
C PHE A 505 4.11 46.80 -34.78
N SER A 506 3.31 47.84 -34.71
CA SER A 506 2.20 48.06 -35.63
C SER A 506 2.08 49.56 -35.89
N GLU A 507 1.95 49.95 -37.16
CA GLU A 507 1.84 51.35 -37.55
C GLU A 507 0.61 52.00 -36.90
N GLY A 508 0.81 53.08 -36.14
CA GLY A 508 -0.26 53.79 -35.42
C GLY A 508 -0.69 53.17 -34.09
N GLU A 509 -0.14 52.02 -33.68
CA GLU A 509 -0.48 51.34 -32.42
C GLU A 509 0.69 51.33 -31.42
N LYS A 510 0.36 51.16 -30.14
CA LYS A 510 1.35 50.99 -29.06
C LYS A 510 2.14 49.71 -29.28
N THR A 511 3.45 49.74 -29.01
CA THR A 511 4.29 48.55 -29.08
C THR A 511 3.90 47.59 -27.96
N LEU A 512 3.63 46.33 -28.32
CA LEU A 512 3.32 45.28 -27.36
C LEU A 512 4.56 44.43 -27.12
N LEU A 513 5.02 44.37 -25.87
CA LEU A 513 6.05 43.46 -25.40
C LEU A 513 5.38 42.33 -24.62
N GLU A 514 5.76 41.09 -24.89
CA GLU A 514 5.24 39.90 -24.22
C GLU A 514 6.41 39.08 -23.69
N GLN A 515 6.39 38.77 -22.40
CA GLN A 515 7.32 37.85 -21.76
C GLN A 515 6.66 36.50 -21.63
N PHE A 516 7.37 35.46 -22.05
CA PHE A 516 6.89 34.10 -21.96
C PHE A 516 7.35 33.46 -20.66
N ASN A 517 6.44 32.71 -20.03
CA ASN A 517 6.75 31.98 -18.81
C ASN A 517 7.79 30.90 -19.14
N PRO A 518 9.01 30.95 -18.57
CA PRO A 518 10.03 29.95 -18.85
C PRO A 518 9.62 28.54 -18.39
N MET A 519 8.66 28.43 -17.47
CA MET A 519 8.12 27.16 -16.95
C MET A 519 6.92 26.63 -17.76
N LEU A 520 6.30 27.45 -18.63
CA LEU A 520 5.13 27.11 -19.44
C LEU A 520 5.26 27.71 -20.86
N PRO A 521 6.10 27.11 -21.73
CA PRO A 521 6.43 27.67 -23.04
C PRO A 521 5.19 27.97 -23.89
N GLY A 522 5.14 29.16 -24.50
CA GLY A 522 3.99 29.65 -25.26
C GLY A 522 2.95 30.42 -24.44
N THR A 523 3.04 30.36 -23.11
CA THR A 523 2.18 31.15 -22.23
C THR A 523 2.85 32.48 -21.94
N VAL A 524 2.17 33.58 -22.24
CA VAL A 524 2.62 34.92 -21.88
C VAL A 524 2.44 35.09 -20.37
N ALA A 525 3.55 35.18 -19.63
CA ALA A 525 3.55 35.44 -18.19
C ALA A 525 3.11 36.88 -17.91
N GLN A 526 3.64 37.81 -18.70
CA GLN A 526 3.41 39.23 -18.58
C GLN A 526 3.39 39.89 -19.95
N SER A 527 2.53 40.89 -20.12
CA SER A 527 2.57 41.75 -21.32
C SER A 527 2.52 43.21 -20.93
N TRP A 528 3.20 44.02 -21.73
CA TRP A 528 3.35 45.45 -21.54
C TRP A 528 2.99 46.17 -22.84
N ARG A 529 2.24 47.27 -22.71
CA ARG A 529 1.87 48.15 -23.83
C ARG A 529 2.52 49.51 -23.65
N ALA A 530 3.40 49.90 -24.58
CA ALA A 530 4.15 51.16 -24.52
C ALA A 530 3.85 52.08 -25.69
N SER A 531 3.82 53.39 -25.46
CA SER A 531 3.43 54.39 -26.48
C SER A 531 4.47 54.63 -27.57
N ALA A 532 5.78 54.44 -27.31
CA ALA A 532 6.85 54.52 -28.32
C ALA A 532 8.20 54.09 -27.71
N PHE A 533 9.21 53.89 -28.55
CA PHE A 533 10.63 53.79 -28.14
C PHE A 533 11.26 55.18 -28.03
N THR A 534 12.18 55.37 -27.08
CA THR A 534 13.04 56.56 -27.09
C THR A 534 14.12 56.44 -28.17
N ARG A 535 14.74 57.58 -28.52
CA ARG A 535 15.77 57.70 -29.58
C ARG A 535 16.97 56.76 -29.39
N ASP A 536 17.19 56.27 -28.18
CA ASP A 536 18.40 55.56 -27.79
C ASP A 536 18.24 54.03 -27.92
N ARG A 537 17.12 53.57 -28.50
CA ARG A 537 16.79 52.15 -28.80
C ARG A 537 16.79 51.21 -27.58
N VAL A 538 16.78 51.78 -26.38
CA VAL A 538 16.39 51.11 -25.14
C VAL A 538 14.89 51.34 -24.97
N PRO A 539 14.09 50.35 -24.54
CA PRO A 539 12.71 50.62 -24.17
C PRO A 539 12.69 51.55 -22.95
N ALA A 540 12.70 52.86 -23.17
CA ALA A 540 12.15 53.76 -22.18
C ALA A 540 10.64 53.74 -22.41
N VAL A 541 9.95 52.86 -21.68
CA VAL A 541 8.55 53.14 -21.36
C VAL A 541 8.61 54.27 -20.33
N GLU A 542 8.92 55.48 -20.77
CA GLU A 542 8.65 56.68 -19.98
C GLU A 542 7.28 57.19 -20.43
N GLY A 543 6.31 57.09 -19.52
CA GLY A 543 4.92 57.48 -19.79
C GLY A 543 3.89 56.41 -19.46
N PRO A 544 2.61 56.64 -19.83
CA PRO A 544 1.50 55.80 -19.40
C PRO A 544 1.46 54.45 -20.14
N GLY A 545 1.53 53.37 -19.35
CA GLY A 545 1.47 51.98 -19.83
C GLY A 545 0.51 51.13 -19.00
N GLU A 546 0.29 49.91 -19.47
CA GLU A 546 -0.44 48.88 -18.73
C GLU A 546 0.48 47.67 -18.53
N LEU A 547 0.55 47.17 -17.29
CA LEU A 547 1.14 45.89 -16.94
C LEU A 547 0.02 44.86 -16.88
N LEU A 548 0.12 43.82 -17.68
CA LEU A 548 -0.78 42.68 -17.62
C LEU A 548 -0.07 41.47 -17.01
N ARG A 549 -0.74 40.77 -16.10
CA ARG A 549 -0.31 39.47 -15.56
C ARG A 549 -1.40 38.45 -15.83
N GLY A 550 -1.06 37.39 -16.59
CA GLY A 550 -2.05 36.38 -17.00
C GLY A 550 -3.23 36.95 -17.81
N GLY A 551 -3.01 37.99 -18.61
CA GLY A 551 -4.05 38.64 -19.42
C GLY A 551 -4.91 39.68 -18.69
N HIS A 552 -4.75 39.85 -17.38
CA HIS A 552 -5.45 40.87 -16.59
C HIS A 552 -4.54 42.08 -16.34
N VAL A 553 -5.07 43.29 -16.54
CA VAL A 553 -4.37 44.54 -16.20
C VAL A 553 -4.22 44.60 -14.68
N VAL A 554 -2.99 44.48 -14.19
CA VAL A 554 -2.64 44.57 -12.77
C VAL A 554 -2.11 45.94 -12.37
N PHE A 555 -1.65 46.73 -13.34
CA PHE A 555 -1.28 48.13 -13.15
C PHE A 555 -1.54 48.93 -14.43
N SER A 556 -2.07 50.14 -14.29
CA SER A 556 -2.18 51.14 -15.35
C SER A 556 -1.66 52.47 -14.80
N GLY A 557 -0.57 53.00 -15.36
CA GLY A 557 0.10 54.18 -14.80
C GLY A 557 1.45 54.48 -15.45
N GLY A 558 2.26 55.31 -14.78
CA GLY A 558 3.60 55.68 -15.23
C GLY A 558 4.58 54.51 -15.19
N PHE A 559 5.49 54.47 -16.17
CA PHE A 559 6.64 53.58 -16.19
C PHE A 559 7.93 54.41 -16.30
N SER A 560 9.02 53.82 -15.83
CA SER A 560 10.39 54.27 -16.06
C SER A 560 11.21 53.06 -16.51
N GLY A 561 11.62 53.04 -17.78
CA GLY A 561 12.25 51.86 -18.39
C GLY A 561 11.26 50.71 -18.61
N LEU A 562 11.52 49.54 -18.01
CA LEU A 562 10.64 48.36 -18.08
C LEU A 562 9.80 48.16 -16.80
N SER A 563 9.94 49.06 -15.83
CA SER A 563 9.38 48.95 -14.50
C SER A 563 8.26 49.98 -14.30
N PRO A 564 7.13 49.61 -13.67
CA PRO A 564 6.16 50.57 -13.15
C PRO A 564 6.85 51.57 -12.23
N ASP A 565 6.62 52.87 -12.44
CA ASP A 565 7.24 53.94 -11.67
C ASP A 565 6.31 55.17 -11.65
N GLY A 566 5.83 55.53 -10.46
CA GLY A 566 4.86 56.59 -10.22
C GLY A 566 3.45 56.10 -9.83
N GLU A 567 2.51 57.05 -9.84
CA GLU A 567 1.10 56.81 -9.50
C GLU A 567 0.36 56.07 -10.63
N GLY A 568 -0.56 55.19 -10.24
CA GLY A 568 -1.41 54.46 -11.17
C GLY A 568 -2.59 53.78 -10.48
N SER A 569 -3.21 52.87 -11.22
CA SER A 569 -4.35 52.09 -10.77
C SER A 569 -4.00 50.60 -10.81
N CYS A 570 -4.06 49.94 -9.66
CA CYS A 570 -3.77 48.52 -9.50
C CYS A 570 -5.06 47.71 -9.38
N ARG A 571 -5.07 46.49 -9.94
CA ARG A 571 -6.12 45.51 -9.68
C ARG A 571 -5.50 44.27 -9.05
N ASP A 572 -5.90 43.96 -7.83
CA ASP A 572 -5.56 42.67 -7.22
C ASP A 572 -6.30 41.54 -7.96
N THR A 573 -5.63 40.41 -8.16
CA THR A 573 -6.20 39.23 -8.81
C THR A 573 -7.43 38.76 -8.04
N GLY A 574 -8.62 39.07 -8.56
CA GLY A 574 -9.92 38.73 -7.98
C GLY A 574 -10.74 39.91 -7.48
N ALA A 575 -10.19 41.12 -7.42
CA ALA A 575 -10.95 42.32 -7.07
C ALA A 575 -11.59 42.93 -8.34
N GLU A 576 -12.90 43.23 -8.28
CA GLU A 576 -13.62 43.93 -9.36
C GLU A 576 -13.20 45.40 -9.48
N PHE A 577 -12.64 45.98 -8.42
CA PHE A 577 -12.30 47.40 -8.34
C PHE A 577 -10.79 47.62 -8.46
N ALA A 578 -10.43 48.64 -9.23
CA ALA A 578 -9.05 49.10 -9.32
C ALA A 578 -8.79 50.10 -8.20
N GLU A 579 -7.79 49.82 -7.37
CA GLU A 579 -7.36 50.71 -6.28
C GLU A 579 -6.23 51.63 -6.76
N PRO A 580 -6.18 52.89 -6.31
CA PRO A 580 -5.02 53.74 -6.55
C PRO A 580 -3.79 53.10 -5.90
N CYS A 581 -2.67 53.09 -6.61
CA CYS A 581 -1.43 52.52 -6.14
C CYS A 581 -0.24 53.32 -6.67
N SER A 582 0.85 53.30 -5.90
CA SER A 582 2.10 53.97 -6.24
C SER A 582 3.16 52.91 -6.42
N TRP A 583 3.96 53.02 -7.48
CA TRP A 583 5.13 52.18 -7.71
C TRP A 583 6.40 53.02 -7.67
N ALA A 584 7.50 52.47 -7.17
CA ALA A 584 8.82 53.06 -7.26
C ALA A 584 9.80 51.98 -7.73
N ALA A 585 10.47 52.22 -8.85
CA ALA A 585 11.47 51.30 -9.43
C ALA A 585 10.98 49.85 -9.62
N GLY A 586 9.70 49.65 -9.96
CA GLY A 586 9.12 48.32 -10.20
C GLY A 586 8.72 47.56 -8.95
N GLU A 587 8.70 48.21 -7.78
CA GLU A 587 8.04 47.71 -6.58
C GLU A 587 6.84 48.60 -6.23
N ARG A 588 5.76 47.98 -5.77
CA ARG A 588 4.58 48.70 -5.28
C ARG A 588 4.94 49.30 -3.91
N VAL A 589 4.73 50.59 -3.71
CA VAL A 589 5.18 51.33 -2.51
C VAL A 589 4.06 52.09 -1.80
N ASP A 590 2.81 51.94 -2.23
CA ASP A 590 1.70 52.61 -1.53
C ASP A 590 1.46 52.06 -0.12
N ALA A 591 0.92 52.93 0.73
CA ALA A 591 0.68 52.65 2.13
C ALA A 591 -0.27 51.44 2.34
N ILE A 592 -1.21 51.20 1.42
CA ILE A 592 -2.15 50.08 1.51
C ILE A 592 -1.40 48.77 1.28
N TRP A 593 -0.55 48.69 0.24
CA TRP A 593 0.29 47.52 -0.02
C TRP A 593 1.30 47.27 1.10
N LEU A 594 1.98 48.32 1.59
CA LEU A 594 2.93 48.22 2.70
C LEU A 594 2.22 47.73 3.98
N ALA A 595 1.01 48.19 4.26
CA ALA A 595 0.21 47.72 5.38
C ALA A 595 -0.19 46.25 5.23
N ARG A 596 -0.56 45.79 4.03
CA ARG A 596 -0.86 44.37 3.76
C ARG A 596 0.38 43.49 3.93
N GLN A 597 1.55 43.95 3.47
CA GLN A 597 2.84 43.28 3.68
C GLN A 597 3.19 43.18 5.16
N GLU A 598 3.03 44.27 5.92
CA GLU A 598 3.30 44.28 7.36
C GLU A 598 2.33 43.38 8.12
N GLN A 599 1.04 43.39 7.75
CA GLN A 599 0.05 42.47 8.31
C GLN A 599 0.42 41.01 8.03
N ALA A 600 0.83 40.68 6.81
CA ALA A 600 1.28 39.34 6.45
C ALA A 600 2.55 38.92 7.24
N LYS A 601 3.47 39.85 7.49
CA LYS A 601 4.64 39.61 8.36
C LYS A 601 4.22 39.36 9.81
N LEU A 602 3.29 40.14 10.35
CA LEU A 602 2.77 39.95 11.71
C LEU A 602 2.07 38.60 11.86
N ASP A 603 1.26 38.20 10.89
CA ASP A 603 0.60 36.90 10.90
C ASP A 603 1.61 35.75 10.74
N GLY A 604 2.65 35.93 9.92
CA GLY A 604 3.79 35.02 9.85
C GLY A 604 4.53 34.87 11.19
N ARG A 605 4.76 35.98 11.91
CA ARG A 605 5.36 35.94 13.27
C ARG A 605 4.47 35.23 14.27
N ARG A 606 3.17 35.52 14.29
CA ARG A 606 2.20 34.81 15.15
C ARG A 606 2.22 33.30 14.90
N HIS A 607 2.33 32.90 13.63
CA HIS A 607 2.43 31.49 13.27
C HIS A 607 3.75 30.86 13.72
N ALA A 608 4.87 31.55 13.53
CA ALA A 608 6.18 31.11 14.00
C ALA A 608 6.23 30.99 15.54
N ASP A 609 5.68 31.96 16.27
CA ASP A 609 5.60 31.94 17.73
C ASP A 609 4.73 30.78 18.24
N ALA A 610 3.60 30.51 17.57
CA ALA A 610 2.75 29.37 17.88
C ALA A 610 3.50 28.03 17.68
N MET A 611 4.28 27.91 16.61
CA MET A 611 5.11 26.74 16.35
C MET A 611 6.26 26.60 17.36
N ALA A 612 6.92 27.70 17.73
CA ALA A 612 7.97 27.71 18.75
C ALA A 612 7.42 27.31 20.12
N LYS A 613 6.21 27.75 20.48
CA LYS A 613 5.54 27.34 21.72
C LYS A 613 5.26 25.83 21.75
N LEU A 614 4.74 25.26 20.66
CA LEU A 614 4.52 23.83 20.54
C LEU A 614 5.83 23.03 20.67
N GLN A 615 6.92 23.52 20.11
CA GLN A 615 8.23 22.88 20.22
C GLN A 615 8.79 22.95 21.66
N ALA A 616 8.65 24.10 22.33
CA ALA A 616 9.07 24.25 23.73
C ALA A 616 8.28 23.34 24.67
N GLU A 617 6.97 23.16 24.44
CA GLU A 617 6.13 22.22 25.18
C GLU A 617 6.58 20.76 24.98
N ALA A 618 6.94 20.39 23.74
CA ALA A 618 7.46 19.06 23.43
C ALA A 618 8.82 18.81 24.10
N GLU A 619 9.73 19.80 24.09
CA GLU A 619 11.04 19.70 24.76
C GLU A 619 10.91 19.63 26.29
N ALA A 620 10.00 20.41 26.89
CA ALA A 620 9.73 20.36 28.32
C ALA A 620 9.23 18.97 28.74
N LYS A 621 8.34 18.37 27.94
CA LYS A 621 7.85 17.01 28.16
C LYS A 621 8.99 15.98 28.08
N ALA A 622 9.86 16.07 27.06
CA ALA A 622 11.01 15.18 26.91
C ALA A 622 12.00 15.29 28.10
N ARG A 623 12.24 16.50 28.61
CA ARG A 623 13.09 16.70 29.81
C ARG A 623 12.47 16.10 31.07
N ALA A 624 11.15 16.23 31.25
CA ALA A 624 10.45 15.62 32.39
C ALA A 624 10.56 14.10 32.36
N GLU A 625 10.39 13.48 31.19
CA GLU A 625 10.55 12.02 31.01
C GLU A 625 12.00 11.56 31.28
N ALA A 626 12.99 12.33 30.82
CA ALA A 626 14.41 12.05 31.08
C ALA A 626 14.77 12.17 32.57
N ALA A 627 14.25 13.18 33.27
CA ALA A 627 14.46 13.33 34.72
C ALA A 627 13.86 12.16 35.50
N ALA A 628 12.64 11.73 35.15
CA ALA A 628 11.99 10.57 35.74
C ALA A 628 12.75 9.26 35.45
N ALA A 629 13.41 9.14 34.30
CA ALA A 629 14.29 8.01 34.00
C ALA A 629 15.58 8.04 34.83
N ALA A 630 16.20 9.21 35.01
CA ALA A 630 17.41 9.37 35.82
C ALA A 630 17.16 9.09 37.31
N GLU A 631 16.00 9.47 37.84
CA GLU A 631 15.64 9.17 39.23
C GLU A 631 15.46 7.67 39.45
N ARG A 632 14.84 6.96 38.51
CA ARG A 632 14.74 5.49 38.52
C ARG A 632 16.13 4.84 38.60
N GLN A 633 17.08 5.33 37.80
CA GLN A 633 18.48 4.84 37.84
C GLN A 633 19.17 5.12 39.19
N ARG A 634 18.96 6.30 39.79
CA ARG A 634 19.53 6.61 41.12
C ARG A 634 18.95 5.72 42.21
N GLN A 635 17.64 5.46 42.18
CA GLN A 635 17.01 4.55 43.14
C GLN A 635 17.55 3.13 42.99
N GLU A 636 17.77 2.66 41.76
CA GLU A 636 18.41 1.37 41.50
C GLU A 636 19.85 1.33 42.02
N GLN A 637 20.63 2.39 41.84
CA GLN A 637 21.99 2.49 42.37
C GLN A 637 22.04 2.50 43.90
N LEU A 638 21.15 3.24 44.56
CA LEU A 638 21.05 3.24 46.02
C LEU A 638 20.66 1.87 46.57
N ARG A 639 19.70 1.18 45.93
CA ARG A 639 19.35 -0.21 46.26
C ARG A 639 20.53 -1.15 46.07
N ALA A 640 21.31 -0.98 45.00
CA ALA A 640 22.52 -1.77 44.76
C ALA A 640 23.60 -1.51 45.82
N GLN A 641 23.80 -0.26 46.25
CA GLN A 641 24.76 0.09 47.31
C GLN A 641 24.33 -0.44 48.67
N GLN A 642 23.04 -0.35 49.02
CA GLN A 642 22.52 -0.95 50.26
C GLN A 642 22.68 -2.47 50.26
N ALA A 643 22.40 -3.13 49.12
CA ALA A 643 22.63 -4.57 48.97
C ALA A 643 24.12 -4.95 49.05
N ALA A 644 25.04 -4.04 48.68
CA ALA A 644 26.49 -4.25 48.83
C ALA A 644 26.97 -4.03 50.27
N ALA A 645 26.47 -3.01 50.97
CA ALA A 645 26.80 -2.74 52.38
C ALA A 645 26.28 -3.84 53.32
N GLN A 646 25.13 -4.44 53.02
CA GLN A 646 24.64 -5.60 53.77
C GLN A 646 25.50 -6.87 53.56
N LYS A 647 26.32 -6.92 52.50
CA LYS A 647 27.27 -8.02 52.28
C LYS A 647 28.60 -7.84 53.02
N SER A 648 28.85 -6.66 53.62
CA SER A 648 30.07 -6.41 54.41
C SER A 648 29.94 -6.68 55.90
N ASP A 649 28.78 -7.11 56.40
CA ASP A 649 28.54 -7.29 57.84
C ASP A 649 28.55 -8.75 58.33
N SER A 650 29.35 -9.61 57.70
CA SER A 650 29.71 -10.92 58.25
C SER A 650 31.23 -11.06 58.41
N GLY A 651 31.79 -10.27 59.33
CA GLY A 651 33.06 -10.52 60.03
C GLY A 651 34.30 -9.77 59.52
N PHE A 652 34.72 -8.69 60.18
CA PHE A 652 35.69 -8.74 61.30
C PHE A 652 36.22 -7.33 61.71
N GLN A 653 36.01 -7.01 63.00
CA GLN A 653 36.74 -6.12 63.92
C GLN A 653 37.38 -4.79 63.45
N TRP A 654 36.69 -3.67 63.73
CA TRP A 654 37.33 -2.39 64.08
C TRP A 654 36.98 -1.90 65.50
N GLY A 655 36.90 -2.83 66.46
CA GLY A 655 37.02 -2.52 67.88
C GLY A 655 38.44 -2.08 68.31
N LYS A 656 39.35 -1.76 67.38
CA LYS A 656 40.71 -1.31 67.69
C LYS A 656 41.26 -0.31 66.67
N LEU A 657 40.62 0.86 66.57
CA LEU A 657 41.33 2.15 66.47
C LEU A 657 40.32 3.30 66.66
N ALA A 658 39.58 3.29 67.75
CA ALA A 658 39.90 4.26 68.80
C ALA A 658 41.40 4.27 69.20
N ALA A 659 42.26 4.93 68.41
CA ALA A 659 43.60 5.43 68.82
C ALA A 659 44.39 5.99 67.63
N MET A 660 43.95 7.13 67.08
CA MET A 660 44.71 8.14 66.33
C MET A 660 43.65 9.18 65.91
N GLY A 661 43.30 10.19 66.71
CA GLY A 661 44.21 11.13 67.33
C GLY A 661 44.28 12.39 66.48
N VAL A 662 43.26 13.25 66.63
CA VAL A 662 43.29 14.74 66.59
C VAL A 662 44.06 15.44 65.44
N GLY A 663 43.29 16.16 64.61
CA GLY A 663 43.55 17.57 64.30
C GLY A 663 44.26 17.93 62.99
N ALA A 664 43.52 18.51 62.04
CA ALA A 664 43.85 19.79 61.40
C ALA A 664 42.68 20.28 60.52
N LEU A 665 42.49 21.58 60.54
CA LEU A 665 41.34 22.37 60.09
C LEU A 665 41.33 22.64 58.57
N ALA A 666 40.17 23.14 58.12
CA ALA A 666 39.96 24.13 57.04
C ALA A 666 39.75 23.64 55.59
N ALA A 667 38.48 23.52 55.19
CA ALA A 667 37.89 24.29 54.09
C ALA A 667 36.36 24.08 54.11
N GLY A 668 35.60 25.16 54.20
CA GLY A 668 34.25 25.16 54.77
C GLY A 668 33.10 24.85 53.82
N ILE A 669 31.99 24.46 54.44
CA ILE A 669 30.64 24.86 54.01
C ILE A 669 29.94 25.31 55.29
N ALA A 670 29.62 26.60 55.35
CA ALA A 670 28.81 27.16 56.42
C ALA A 670 27.34 26.74 56.23
N ASP A 671 26.66 26.57 57.36
CA ASP A 671 25.22 26.54 57.58
C ASP A 671 24.38 25.42 56.97
N VAL A 672 24.12 24.39 57.79
CA VAL A 672 22.74 23.90 57.93
C VAL A 672 22.44 23.61 59.41
N ASP A 673 21.33 24.17 59.87
CA ASP A 673 20.85 24.33 61.25
C ASP A 673 20.45 23.02 61.97
N ALA A 674 20.66 23.02 63.29
CA ALA A 674 20.47 21.90 64.23
C ALA A 674 19.00 21.47 64.42
N ALA A 675 18.04 22.20 63.84
CA ALA A 675 16.63 21.82 63.83
C ALA A 675 16.30 20.68 62.83
N THR A 676 17.14 20.43 61.81
CA THR A 676 16.93 19.30 60.87
C THR A 676 17.49 17.98 61.41
N GLN A 677 18.46 18.06 62.33
CA GLN A 677 19.13 16.88 62.92
C GLN A 677 18.26 16.15 63.95
N LEU A 678 17.23 16.80 64.49
CA LEU A 678 16.29 16.21 65.46
C LEU A 678 15.03 15.60 64.81
N ASP A 679 14.63 16.02 63.60
CA ASP A 679 13.49 15.46 62.84
C ASP A 679 13.82 14.10 62.18
N VAL A 680 15.09 13.85 61.88
CA VAL A 680 15.56 12.54 61.35
C VAL A 680 15.60 11.47 62.46
N MET A 681 15.74 11.86 63.73
CA MET A 681 15.83 10.91 64.84
C MET A 681 14.45 10.48 65.37
N THR A 682 13.39 11.27 65.14
CA THR A 682 12.01 10.95 65.59
C THR A 682 11.21 10.11 64.58
N ARG A 683 11.56 10.12 63.29
CA ARG A 683 10.85 9.36 62.24
C ARG A 683 11.27 7.88 62.09
N MET A 684 12.19 7.38 62.92
CA MET A 684 12.57 5.96 62.94
C MET A 684 11.99 5.13 64.10
N VAL A 685 11.18 5.73 65.00
CA VAL A 685 10.68 5.03 66.21
C VAL A 685 9.16 4.73 66.18
N ALA A 686 8.41 5.15 65.15
CA ALA A 686 6.95 5.01 65.14
C ALA A 686 6.37 3.84 64.33
N ASP A 687 7.15 3.10 63.52
CA ASP A 687 6.55 2.15 62.56
C ASP A 687 6.98 0.68 62.73
N SER A 688 7.21 0.25 63.97
CA SER A 688 7.50 -1.16 64.26
C SER A 688 7.08 -1.61 65.67
N ALA A 689 5.86 -2.14 65.80
CA ALA A 689 5.48 -3.30 66.62
C ALA A 689 3.98 -3.67 66.41
N PRO A 690 3.52 -4.94 66.59
CA PRO A 690 4.00 -6.15 65.91
C PRO A 690 2.88 -7.18 65.55
N GLY A 691 3.20 -8.14 64.66
CA GLY A 691 2.58 -9.49 64.58
C GLY A 691 2.31 -9.97 63.14
N ALA A 692 2.71 -11.15 62.67
CA ALA A 692 3.40 -12.29 63.26
C ALA A 692 3.98 -13.19 62.12
N GLN A 693 5.11 -13.84 62.41
CA GLN A 693 5.55 -15.20 61.97
C GLN A 693 5.79 -15.51 60.49
N GLY A 694 7.03 -15.91 60.15
CA GLY A 694 7.26 -16.75 58.96
C GLY A 694 8.67 -16.90 58.36
N MET A 695 9.66 -17.34 59.15
CA MET A 695 10.79 -18.21 58.75
C MET A 695 11.90 -17.71 57.78
N SER A 696 13.07 -17.57 58.40
CA SER A 696 14.47 -17.56 57.95
C SER A 696 14.88 -18.66 56.95
N ASN A 697 15.81 -18.38 56.03
CA ASN A 697 17.23 -18.80 56.14
C ASN A 697 18.10 -18.55 54.89
N LEU A 698 19.39 -18.33 55.20
CA LEU A 698 20.61 -18.41 54.39
C LEU A 698 20.96 -17.31 53.38
N GLN A 699 21.54 -16.25 53.96
CA GLN A 699 22.74 -15.57 53.47
C GLN A 699 23.96 -16.52 53.37
N GLY A 700 24.88 -16.18 52.47
CA GLY A 700 26.27 -16.66 52.39
C GLY A 700 26.56 -17.26 51.01
N MET A 701 27.41 -16.70 50.14
CA MET A 701 28.72 -16.13 50.41
C MET A 701 29.07 -14.93 49.49
N SER A 702 29.75 -13.98 50.13
CA SER A 702 30.68 -12.95 49.63
C SER A 702 31.66 -13.44 48.54
N ALA A 703 32.02 -12.70 47.50
CA ALA A 703 32.63 -11.35 47.36
C ALA A 703 34.15 -11.41 47.13
N SER A 704 34.57 -10.89 45.96
CA SER A 704 35.80 -10.12 45.64
C SER A 704 35.87 -10.04 44.10
N ARG A 705 36.21 -8.95 43.40
CA ARG A 705 37.19 -7.89 43.64
C ARG A 705 36.92 -6.70 42.69
N ALA A 706 37.31 -5.49 43.11
CA ALA A 706 37.18 -4.21 42.42
C ALA A 706 38.28 -3.98 41.34
N PRO A 707 38.20 -2.90 40.52
CA PRO A 707 38.88 -2.79 39.23
C PRO A 707 40.23 -2.04 39.29
N GLY A 708 41.14 -2.41 38.39
CA GLY A 708 42.36 -1.67 38.09
C GLY A 708 42.52 -1.57 36.56
N ALA A 709 42.70 -0.34 36.08
CA ALA A 709 42.94 -0.04 34.67
C ALA A 709 44.41 -0.30 34.31
N SER A 710 44.66 -1.11 33.27
CA SER A 710 45.88 -1.08 32.45
C SER A 710 45.65 -1.92 31.20
N GLY A 711 46.01 -1.39 30.03
CA GLY A 711 45.93 -2.09 28.75
C GLY A 711 46.71 -3.41 28.75
N GLY A 712 46.18 -4.39 28.01
CA GLY A 712 46.81 -5.69 27.80
C GLY A 712 45.98 -6.54 26.84
N ALA A 713 46.64 -7.10 25.84
CA ALA A 713 46.06 -7.95 24.80
C ALA A 713 45.25 -9.13 25.40
N GLY A 714 44.06 -9.37 24.85
CA GLY A 714 43.15 -10.42 25.33
C GLY A 714 43.64 -11.84 25.05
N THR A 715 43.94 -12.57 26.11
CA THR A 715 44.01 -14.04 26.14
C THR A 715 42.62 -14.62 26.43
N ALA A 716 42.14 -15.51 25.57
CA ALA A 716 40.83 -16.16 25.72
C ALA A 716 40.80 -17.11 26.93
N SER A 717 39.93 -16.84 27.91
CA SER A 717 39.62 -17.81 28.98
C SER A 717 38.79 -18.97 28.41
N ALA A 718 39.27 -20.20 28.62
CA ALA A 718 38.58 -21.42 28.23
C ALA A 718 37.24 -21.57 28.96
N LYS A 719 36.17 -21.87 28.22
CA LYS A 719 34.83 -22.14 28.80
C LYS A 719 34.87 -23.42 29.66
N PRO A 720 34.25 -23.45 30.85
CA PRO A 720 34.16 -24.66 31.67
C PRO A 720 33.46 -25.81 30.93
N ALA A 721 33.92 -27.04 31.20
CA ALA A 721 33.38 -28.25 30.56
C ALA A 721 31.90 -28.48 30.91
N LEU A 722 31.15 -29.05 29.97
CA LEU A 722 29.73 -29.35 30.12
C LEU A 722 29.55 -30.56 31.07
N GLN A 723 28.76 -30.39 32.12
CA GLN A 723 28.36 -31.43 33.07
C GLN A 723 26.90 -31.86 32.80
N GLN A 724 26.49 -33.03 33.28
CA GLN A 724 25.10 -33.52 33.18
C GLN A 724 24.53 -33.83 34.56
N TYR A 725 23.24 -33.55 34.76
CA TYR A 725 22.48 -33.90 35.96
C TYR A 725 21.20 -34.64 35.58
N GLN A 726 20.96 -35.81 36.18
CA GLN A 726 19.70 -36.55 35.97
C GLN A 726 18.64 -36.08 36.97
N MET A 727 17.55 -35.53 36.47
CA MET A 727 16.40 -35.11 37.26
C MET A 727 15.30 -36.16 37.16
N SER A 728 14.84 -36.68 38.31
CA SER A 728 13.65 -37.52 38.40
C SER A 728 12.64 -36.91 39.39
N GLY A 729 11.35 -37.04 39.09
CA GLY A 729 10.26 -36.46 39.91
C GLY A 729 8.87 -36.83 39.42
N SER A 730 7.83 -36.27 40.05
CA SER A 730 6.43 -36.41 39.61
C SER A 730 5.75 -35.04 39.58
N CYS A 731 4.93 -34.79 38.57
CA CYS A 731 4.11 -33.59 38.45
C CYS A 731 2.87 -33.66 39.35
N PRO A 732 2.24 -32.52 39.69
CA PRO A 732 0.94 -32.51 40.39
C PRO A 732 -0.14 -33.31 39.67
N SER A 733 -0.04 -33.45 38.34
CA SER A 733 -0.91 -34.30 37.50
C SER A 733 -0.66 -35.81 37.64
N GLY A 734 0.32 -36.23 38.46
CA GLY A 734 0.74 -37.63 38.60
C GLY A 734 1.70 -38.13 37.52
N THR A 735 2.10 -37.28 36.57
CA THR A 735 3.03 -37.65 35.49
C THR A 735 4.47 -37.73 36.02
N ALA A 736 5.14 -38.87 35.86
CA ALA A 736 6.55 -39.02 36.22
C ALA A 736 7.48 -38.31 35.21
N ILE A 737 8.56 -37.73 35.71
CA ILE A 737 9.58 -36.98 34.95
C ILE A 737 10.92 -37.71 35.14
N ASN A 738 11.66 -37.94 34.06
CA ASN A 738 13.05 -38.43 34.08
C ASN A 738 13.82 -37.82 32.92
N ILE A 739 14.65 -36.79 33.18
CA ILE A 739 15.28 -35.95 32.15
C ILE A 739 16.73 -35.63 32.54
N SER A 740 17.67 -35.78 31.60
CA SER A 740 19.07 -35.34 31.75
C SER A 740 19.21 -33.87 31.41
N ILE A 741 19.80 -33.09 32.30
CA ILE A 741 19.99 -31.64 32.20
C ILE A 741 21.49 -31.34 32.03
N PRO A 742 21.93 -30.86 30.87
CA PRO A 742 23.31 -30.41 30.68
C PRO A 742 23.51 -29.01 31.28
N TYR A 743 24.63 -28.75 31.95
CA TYR A 743 24.93 -27.45 32.56
C TYR A 743 26.44 -27.18 32.65
N ARG A 744 26.83 -25.91 32.73
CA ARG A 744 28.22 -25.47 32.95
C ARG A 744 28.40 -24.84 34.32
N THR A 745 27.38 -24.16 34.85
CA THR A 745 27.40 -23.49 36.16
C THR A 745 26.31 -24.04 37.09
N GLN A 746 26.57 -24.06 38.39
CA GLN A 746 25.59 -24.51 39.38
C GLN A 746 24.36 -23.58 39.46
N GLY A 747 24.56 -22.27 39.21
CA GLY A 747 23.46 -21.31 39.13
C GLY A 747 22.49 -21.65 38.00
N CYS A 748 23.02 -21.92 36.81
CA CYS A 748 22.17 -22.32 35.70
C CYS A 748 21.55 -23.71 35.89
N LEU A 749 22.22 -24.65 36.56
CA LEU A 749 21.60 -25.94 36.89
C LEU A 749 20.32 -25.76 37.72
N ALA A 750 20.32 -24.88 38.73
CA ALA A 750 19.14 -24.63 39.54
C ALA A 750 17.98 -24.06 38.71
N ALA A 751 18.27 -23.07 37.85
CA ALA A 751 17.27 -22.51 36.94
C ALA A 751 16.75 -23.55 35.93
N LYS A 752 17.64 -24.39 35.37
CA LYS A 752 17.26 -25.48 34.45
C LYS A 752 16.38 -26.53 35.11
N LYS A 753 16.60 -26.88 36.38
CA LYS A 753 15.73 -27.82 37.11
C LYS A 753 14.30 -27.29 37.21
N GLU A 754 14.15 -26.04 37.63
CA GLU A 754 12.84 -25.42 37.78
C GLU A 754 12.15 -25.19 36.43
N PHE A 755 12.90 -24.72 35.43
CA PHE A 755 12.41 -24.61 34.06
C PHE A 755 11.95 -25.97 33.51
N THR A 756 12.74 -27.02 33.70
CA THR A 756 12.41 -28.38 33.25
C THR A 756 11.17 -28.91 33.99
N ARG A 757 11.03 -28.63 35.29
CA ARG A 757 9.85 -29.02 36.08
C ARG A 757 8.58 -28.34 35.55
N ILE A 758 8.59 -27.01 35.44
CA ILE A 758 7.45 -26.20 34.95
C ILE A 758 7.05 -26.65 33.54
N TYR A 759 8.03 -26.88 32.67
CA TYR A 759 7.80 -27.31 31.30
C TYR A 759 7.26 -28.75 31.22
N ALA A 760 7.85 -29.68 31.96
CA ALA A 760 7.40 -31.08 31.98
C ALA A 760 6.00 -31.21 32.58
N CYS A 761 5.64 -30.36 33.56
CA CYS A 761 4.35 -30.37 34.24
C CYS A 761 3.29 -29.45 33.60
N ASN A 762 3.65 -28.69 32.55
CA ASN A 762 2.75 -27.76 31.86
C ASN A 762 2.13 -26.70 32.81
N GLU A 763 2.94 -26.15 33.72
CA GLU A 763 2.55 -25.08 34.66
C GLU A 763 2.60 -23.71 33.94
N VAL A 764 1.62 -23.47 33.06
CA VAL A 764 1.53 -22.33 32.12
C VAL A 764 1.75 -20.97 32.77
N ASP A 765 1.19 -20.79 33.97
CA ASP A 765 1.24 -19.52 34.72
C ASP A 765 2.65 -19.19 35.24
N ASP A 766 3.51 -20.21 35.36
CA ASP A 766 4.85 -20.08 35.94
C ASP A 766 5.96 -19.94 34.90
N PHE A 767 5.65 -20.03 33.59
CA PHE A 767 6.66 -19.93 32.53
C PHE A 767 7.42 -18.61 32.52
N ALA A 768 6.74 -17.48 32.74
CA ALA A 768 7.38 -16.17 32.75
C ALA A 768 8.45 -16.09 33.86
N ARG A 769 8.14 -16.62 35.05
CA ARG A 769 9.06 -16.72 36.18
C ARG A 769 10.26 -17.62 35.83
N ALA A 770 10.01 -18.79 35.22
CA ALA A 770 11.05 -19.73 34.82
C ALA A 770 12.04 -19.11 33.82
N HIS A 771 11.53 -18.41 32.79
CA HIS A 771 12.35 -17.72 31.79
C HIS A 771 13.20 -16.59 32.41
N GLN A 772 12.63 -15.82 33.35
CA GLN A 772 13.38 -14.79 34.06
C GLN A 772 14.54 -15.39 34.88
N GLN A 773 14.29 -16.52 35.56
CA GLN A 773 15.31 -17.26 36.29
C GLN A 773 16.41 -17.77 35.34
N CYS A 774 16.06 -18.36 34.20
CA CYS A 774 17.00 -18.78 33.16
C CYS A 774 17.86 -17.62 32.65
N SER A 775 17.25 -16.48 32.30
CA SER A 775 17.98 -15.32 31.80
C SER A 775 18.96 -14.78 32.84
N SER A 776 18.58 -14.79 34.13
CA SER A 776 19.45 -14.30 35.22
C SER A 776 20.60 -15.26 35.55
N ALA A 777 20.38 -16.57 35.48
CA ALA A 777 21.32 -17.58 35.94
C ALA A 777 22.20 -18.18 34.82
N CYS A 778 21.65 -18.29 33.61
CA CYS A 778 22.32 -18.86 32.44
C CYS A 778 22.72 -17.80 31.40
N GLY A 779 22.17 -16.58 31.50
CA GLY A 779 22.38 -15.51 30.51
C GLY A 779 21.51 -15.62 29.26
N HIS A 780 20.60 -16.60 29.19
CA HIS A 780 19.67 -16.79 28.08
C HIS A 780 18.29 -17.24 28.59
N PRO A 781 17.17 -16.71 28.05
CA PRO A 781 15.82 -17.04 28.51
C PRO A 781 15.46 -18.53 28.34
N ASN A 782 16.08 -19.24 27.40
CA ASN A 782 15.86 -20.69 27.22
C ASN A 782 16.79 -21.56 28.07
N CYS A 783 17.51 -20.97 29.03
CA CYS A 783 18.49 -21.67 29.85
C CYS A 783 19.64 -22.29 29.02
N ASP A 784 20.11 -21.67 27.95
CA ASP A 784 21.28 -22.17 27.19
C ASP A 784 22.61 -21.59 27.75
N GLU A 785 23.69 -22.40 27.81
CA GLU A 785 25.02 -22.04 28.38
C GLU A 785 26.22 -22.26 27.44
#